data_AF-A0A522XBK0-F1
#
_entry.id   AF-A0A522XBK0-F1
#
_cell.length_a   1.000
_cell.length_b   1.000
_cell.length_c   1.000
_cell.angle_alpha   90.00
_cell.angle_beta   90.00
_cell.angle_gamma   90.00
#
_symmetry.space_group_name_H-M   'P 1'
#
loop_
_entity.id
_entity.type
_entity.pdbx_description
1 polymer ?
#
loop_
_entity_poly.entity_id
_entity_poly.type
_entity_poly.pdbx_seq_one_letter_code
_entity_poly.pdbx_strand_id
1 'polypeptide(L)'
;MSTPPGLLDLTPLFAPNAELEDSTLMPPDTVAPSTHEGQQEPSKQVAMGQSNIMGPEKMTQDRDASKEFEQPETQTQLISLQEIEASSREEWLTLAQRLKTEERWGEAIAAYKQALSQEASPDHQNHSGQESSNEEPQTGSSSQSFEQLQAQALTYGQQRQWQACIETCEQALALQPTASLYKLLGDVLQLTGRLLEARRSYREALRLRPDFAEVYGNLGNLYAQERQWPRAIECFQRALRYQPQRVALHRALAGVWEQVGNEIEAVRCWHRVLGLDPASGQAQDYFSLGNRWVRLGDWSMAERYYREAIARDEQLTDAWHNLAEVLAHHQNWLSAREMYEQILQQEPQRVISRLGYARVLTKLEDWQGAMAEYHRLAESAPEQVLAQQRFAQTLKDQGLLEEAIAVYRRALTFAPNGFELRLGFAELLCEQEQWEDALPQAEAAIALNPQIAQAHYYAGRAQVARANWQAAIPYLEQAVTLDSQFFWSRYFWGEALLGLEDWQGAAAVLDAAMPLNPEYPRGYCHLGRAYLELEQYSEAVQAYRQAIAFGSNDVSYSHLGLALLKLEDWDGAIDVLNRGLELKPDDEEFHWLLSQVFVEKQDWQAAIEAVGRAVALKPEGLEFNPQFKQLLCRQGPLHEAVDDWQQAVDLNRDDPQLQLGLGVALLEGEIDLERAEACLRRNLELQPNQPQGYFYLGKCSAGQGRLDEALGFYRRSWELSQSVDCGLALAEVLQQLGRWSEAVQQYRQVLLECGESGEALFGLGQALAASERPMEAVMEWRRAIGLGWNSPELYRCLAEALVSLERWDEAVLEWGRLLELQPGNALVRRQRALALIGLGRWAESAQEWQQYWQVAPGSGQGTVLDFRPELGMYGEIPHHQELSLTGDLTVEFWLRLREWPQDWTNLVGKFVSDEQNEFCLRLKNGERGQWYYGGGKGCAKPLTWVPQETIRLHQWVHIACVRKLGQSGQLYVDGVLQGEQDWGQESGATPTEAPVRLMVSSRLDEFLDGQLSEVRVWNVARTSDEIRRGMSEKLETELGLVAVWSGSEDGIVVDRVADHPGEMKQASANGKPHPRVGVCSGEWSQKAADRADTLAQLYGGFAQVELVSAQFPQSEGQVSQPIRETEIPCHRIQAEHEERFLEQALALVLAHPYEVVHLSQPRMP
;
A
#
# COMPACT_ATOMS: atom_id res chain seq x y z
N MET A 1 56.39 -6.84 -11.10
CA MET A 1 57.83 -7.20 -11.04
C MET A 1 58.08 -7.92 -9.72
N SER A 2 58.91 -8.95 -9.73
CA SER A 2 59.33 -9.69 -8.52
C SER A 2 60.00 -8.73 -7.53
N THR A 3 59.46 -8.65 -6.30
CA THR A 3 60.09 -7.92 -5.20
C THR A 3 61.51 -8.44 -4.99
N PRO A 4 62.50 -7.56 -4.74
CA PRO A 4 63.84 -8.00 -4.36
C PRO A 4 63.76 -8.83 -3.06
N PRO A 5 64.63 -9.84 -2.90
CA PRO A 5 64.59 -10.74 -1.75
C PRO A 5 64.85 -9.97 -0.45
N GLY A 6 63.79 -9.68 0.32
CA GLY A 6 63.87 -8.96 1.60
C GLY A 6 62.74 -7.96 1.85
N LEU A 7 62.16 -7.38 0.78
CA LEU A 7 60.94 -6.58 0.91
C LEU A 7 59.74 -7.52 1.07
N LEU A 8 59.03 -7.39 2.18
CA LEU A 8 57.65 -7.85 2.21
C LEU A 8 56.85 -6.88 1.36
N ASP A 9 56.19 -7.39 0.33
CA ASP A 9 55.08 -6.65 -0.26
C ASP A 9 53.97 -6.62 0.78
N LEU A 10 53.94 -5.56 1.58
CA LEU A 10 52.92 -5.35 2.59
C LEU A 10 51.64 -4.76 2.00
N THR A 11 51.65 -4.42 0.71
CA THR A 11 50.45 -3.91 0.02
C THR A 11 49.23 -4.84 0.08
N PRO A 12 49.34 -6.19 0.15
CA PRO A 12 48.18 -7.08 0.36
C PRO A 12 47.75 -7.17 1.83
N LEU A 13 48.66 -6.93 2.79
CA LEU A 13 48.38 -6.92 4.23
C LEU A 13 47.78 -5.58 4.68
N PHE A 14 48.05 -4.52 3.92
CA PHE A 14 47.52 -3.17 4.06
C PHE A 14 46.56 -2.78 2.95
N ALA A 15 46.17 -3.74 2.10
CA ALA A 15 44.99 -3.55 1.28
C ALA A 15 43.86 -3.31 2.28
N PRO A 16 43.06 -2.24 2.12
CA PRO A 16 41.75 -2.29 2.73
C PRO A 16 41.16 -3.63 2.28
N ASN A 17 40.67 -4.46 3.21
CA ASN A 17 39.36 -5.04 2.93
C ASN A 17 38.59 -3.88 2.34
N ALA A 18 38.19 -4.00 1.07
CA ALA A 18 37.53 -2.94 0.33
C ALA A 18 36.72 -2.10 1.32
N GLU A 19 37.11 -0.83 1.48
CA GLU A 19 36.34 0.18 2.21
C GLU A 19 34.97 0.24 1.48
N LEU A 20 34.11 -0.73 1.77
CA LEU A 20 32.72 -0.49 2.11
C LEU A 20 32.80 0.36 3.38
N GLU A 21 32.88 1.68 3.20
CA GLU A 21 32.64 2.60 4.32
C GLU A 21 31.18 2.44 4.77
N ASP A 22 31.05 2.11 6.04
CA ASP A 22 29.92 2.22 6.97
C ASP A 22 28.49 1.86 6.52
N SER A 23 28.03 0.69 7.00
CA SER A 23 27.12 0.71 8.15
C SER A 23 27.13 -0.64 8.92
N THR A 24 27.73 -0.60 10.11
CA THR A 24 27.52 -1.48 11.29
C THR A 24 27.77 -3.00 11.17
N LEU A 25 28.82 -3.47 11.87
CA LEU A 25 29.16 -4.88 12.13
C LEU A 25 28.82 -5.30 13.57
N MET A 26 28.39 -6.56 13.75
CA MET A 26 28.94 -7.61 14.68
C MET A 26 27.85 -8.62 15.12
N PRO A 27 28.18 -9.88 15.49
CA PRO A 27 28.75 -10.98 14.70
C PRO A 27 27.88 -12.28 14.79
N PRO A 28 28.20 -13.38 14.08
CA PRO A 28 27.41 -14.61 14.12
C PRO A 28 27.95 -15.59 15.18
N ASP A 29 27.12 -15.94 16.17
CA ASP A 29 27.32 -17.15 16.97
C ASP A 29 26.62 -18.34 16.29
N THR A 30 27.46 -19.28 15.85
CA THR A 30 27.24 -20.71 15.68
C THR A 30 25.81 -21.25 15.78
N VAL A 31 25.25 -21.79 14.69
CA VAL A 31 24.30 -22.90 14.78
C VAL A 31 24.49 -23.89 13.63
N ALA A 32 24.73 -25.14 13.98
CA ALA A 32 24.14 -26.30 13.32
C ALA A 32 24.15 -27.48 14.31
N PRO A 33 23.28 -28.50 14.17
CA PRO A 33 21.90 -28.46 13.69
C PRO A 33 20.96 -29.32 14.57
N SER A 34 19.63 -29.10 14.55
CA SER A 34 18.68 -30.20 14.79
C SER A 34 17.25 -29.87 14.36
N THR A 35 16.83 -30.59 13.32
CA THR A 35 15.50 -31.16 13.05
C THR A 35 14.37 -30.91 14.05
N HIS A 36 13.27 -30.36 13.53
CA HIS A 36 11.91 -30.50 14.08
C HIS A 36 11.40 -31.94 13.95
N GLU A 37 10.81 -32.46 15.02
CA GLU A 37 9.61 -33.29 14.97
C GLU A 37 8.85 -33.18 16.30
N GLY A 38 7.54 -32.89 16.22
CA GLY A 38 6.56 -33.51 17.11
C GLY A 38 6.13 -32.80 18.41
N GLN A 39 5.02 -32.06 18.29
CA GLN A 39 3.81 -32.19 19.12
C GLN A 39 3.75 -31.68 20.59
N GLN A 40 2.56 -31.10 20.87
CA GLN A 40 1.81 -30.98 22.13
C GLN A 40 2.02 -29.75 23.04
N GLU A 41 1.01 -28.86 23.00
CA GLU A 41 0.44 -28.16 24.17
C GLU A 41 -0.05 -29.16 25.25
N PRO A 42 -0.33 -28.81 26.54
CA PRO A 42 -0.78 -27.49 27.01
C PRO A 42 -0.33 -27.00 28.42
N SER A 43 -0.68 -25.73 28.70
CA SER A 43 -1.24 -25.21 29.96
C SER A 43 -0.34 -24.58 31.06
N LYS A 44 -0.82 -23.39 31.46
CA LYS A 44 -0.95 -22.79 32.81
C LYS A 44 0.14 -21.87 33.42
N GLN A 45 -0.38 -20.66 33.71
CA GLN A 45 -0.28 -19.88 34.97
C GLN A 45 1.03 -19.11 35.24
N VAL A 46 1.03 -17.78 35.20
CA VAL A 46 0.52 -16.76 36.17
C VAL A 46 1.67 -16.17 37.00
N ALA A 47 1.52 -14.87 37.29
CA ALA A 47 2.21 -14.01 38.26
C ALA A 47 3.42 -13.24 37.69
N MET A 48 3.27 -11.94 37.41
CA MET A 48 3.09 -10.77 38.31
C MET A 48 4.42 -10.16 38.78
N GLY A 49 4.46 -8.82 38.71
CA GLY A 49 5.45 -7.95 39.35
C GLY A 49 6.13 -7.05 38.33
N GLN A 50 5.54 -5.94 37.87
CA GLN A 50 5.52 -4.62 38.56
C GLN A 50 6.89 -4.26 39.16
N SER A 51 7.44 -3.06 39.06
CA SER A 51 7.07 -1.77 38.44
C SER A 51 8.16 -0.77 38.90
N ASN A 52 8.15 0.42 38.30
CA ASN A 52 8.72 1.69 38.78
C ASN A 52 10.08 2.08 38.20
N ILE A 53 10.13 2.98 37.21
CA ILE A 53 9.79 4.44 37.20
C ILE A 53 10.92 5.28 37.84
N MET A 54 11.67 6.01 37.00
CA MET A 54 11.91 7.47 37.02
C MET A 54 13.23 7.82 36.33
N GLY A 55 13.17 8.58 35.23
CA GLY A 55 14.20 9.59 34.93
C GLY A 55 13.85 10.91 35.64
N PRO A 56 14.30 12.08 35.17
CA PRO A 56 15.51 12.45 34.43
C PRO A 56 16.31 13.54 35.19
N GLU A 57 17.46 14.02 34.68
CA GLU A 57 17.77 15.46 34.54
C GLU A 57 19.22 15.77 34.16
N LYS A 58 19.35 16.93 33.51
CA LYS A 58 20.48 17.48 32.77
C LYS A 58 21.44 18.31 33.65
N MET A 59 22.59 18.59 33.03
CA MET A 59 23.29 19.88 32.92
C MET A 59 24.62 20.10 33.67
N THR A 60 25.65 20.23 32.81
CA THR A 60 26.67 21.29 32.74
C THR A 60 27.95 21.26 33.59
N GLN A 61 29.05 21.23 32.82
CA GLN A 61 30.17 22.20 32.76
C GLN A 61 31.54 21.81 33.31
N ASP A 62 32.48 21.93 32.36
CA ASP A 62 33.84 22.46 32.43
C ASP A 62 35.03 21.60 32.90
N ARG A 63 35.93 21.45 31.91
CA ARG A 63 37.39 21.67 31.93
C ARG A 63 38.33 20.52 32.32
N ASP A 64 39.14 20.22 31.30
CA ASP A 64 40.58 19.96 31.32
C ASP A 64 41.16 18.74 32.04
N ALA A 65 42.18 18.22 31.36
CA ALA A 65 43.30 17.40 31.81
C ALA A 65 43.14 15.86 31.76
N SER A 66 43.63 15.33 30.64
CA SER A 66 44.62 14.25 30.57
C SER A 66 45.23 13.80 31.91
N LYS A 67 45.03 12.51 32.26
CA LYS A 67 45.90 11.64 33.08
C LYS A 67 45.70 10.20 32.60
N GLU A 68 46.63 9.58 31.89
CA GLU A 68 47.86 8.96 32.41
C GLU A 68 47.62 8.11 33.67
N PHE A 69 47.56 6.79 33.46
CA PHE A 69 47.65 5.77 34.49
C PHE A 69 49.13 5.62 34.88
N GLU A 70 49.54 6.38 35.90
CA GLU A 70 50.77 6.11 36.64
C GLU A 70 50.55 4.98 37.65
N GLN A 71 51.58 4.14 37.75
CA GLN A 71 51.71 3.01 38.66
C GLN A 71 51.82 3.49 40.12
N PRO A 72 51.40 2.68 41.11
CA PRO A 72 51.58 3.04 42.51
C PRO A 72 53.05 2.86 42.92
N GLU A 73 53.70 3.98 43.26
CA GLU A 73 54.95 4.02 44.02
C GLU A 73 54.72 3.42 45.42
N THR A 74 55.27 2.23 45.67
CA THR A 74 55.67 1.84 47.03
C THR A 74 57.14 2.20 47.21
N GLN A 75 57.37 3.36 47.84
CA GLN A 75 58.66 3.74 48.40
C GLN A 75 59.17 2.64 49.35
N THR A 76 60.24 1.97 48.95
CA THR A 76 61.08 1.21 49.89
C THR A 76 62.40 1.95 49.99
N GLN A 77 62.64 2.57 51.15
CA GLN A 77 63.86 3.31 51.45
C GLN A 77 65.10 2.42 51.24
N LEU A 78 66.03 2.89 50.41
CA LEU A 78 67.37 2.34 50.25
C LEU A 78 68.21 2.62 51.51
N ILE A 79 68.51 1.58 52.30
CA ILE A 79 69.56 1.63 53.31
C ILE A 79 70.85 1.12 52.65
N SER A 80 71.88 1.94 52.63
CA SER A 80 73.20 1.57 52.11
C SER A 80 73.92 0.63 53.09
N LEU A 81 74.76 -0.28 52.57
CA LEU A 81 75.54 -1.27 53.33
C LEU A 81 76.55 -0.68 54.35
N GLN A 82 76.59 0.64 54.53
CA GLN A 82 77.45 1.32 55.51
C GLN A 82 76.81 1.49 56.90
N GLU A 83 75.53 1.14 57.09
CA GLU A 83 74.79 1.39 58.34
C GLU A 83 74.43 0.12 59.15
N ILE A 84 75.01 -1.04 58.83
CA ILE A 84 74.78 -2.30 59.57
C ILE A 84 76.11 -2.75 60.18
N GLU A 85 76.30 -2.53 61.49
CA GLU A 85 77.44 -3.03 62.25
C GLU A 85 77.27 -4.53 62.58
N ALA A 86 77.71 -5.40 61.68
CA ALA A 86 77.96 -6.82 61.97
C ALA A 86 79.45 -7.02 62.26
N SER A 87 79.78 -7.53 63.45
CA SER A 87 81.15 -7.57 63.97
C SER A 87 81.75 -8.98 64.03
N SER A 88 80.92 -10.02 63.87
CA SER A 88 81.37 -11.43 63.91
C SER A 88 80.97 -12.23 62.66
N ARG A 89 81.71 -13.30 62.38
CA ARG A 89 81.44 -14.23 61.27
C ARG A 89 80.01 -14.81 61.31
N GLU A 90 79.48 -15.13 62.48
CA GLU A 90 78.11 -15.64 62.61
C GLU A 90 77.07 -14.58 62.26
N GLU A 91 77.29 -13.32 62.63
CA GLU A 91 76.42 -12.20 62.25
C GLU A 91 76.45 -11.96 60.73
N TRP A 92 77.62 -12.01 60.10
CA TRP A 92 77.75 -11.90 58.64
C TRP A 92 77.07 -13.06 57.90
N LEU A 93 77.16 -14.30 58.42
CA LEU A 93 76.48 -15.46 57.84
C LEU A 93 74.96 -15.39 58.02
N THR A 94 74.48 -14.92 59.17
CA THR A 94 73.05 -14.77 59.46
C THR A 94 72.46 -13.64 58.61
N LEU A 95 73.19 -12.53 58.45
CA LEU A 95 72.83 -11.43 57.55
C LEU A 95 72.79 -11.91 56.09
N ALA A 96 73.79 -12.67 55.65
CA ALA A 96 73.81 -13.24 54.30
C ALA A 96 72.65 -14.21 54.05
N GLN A 97 72.27 -15.02 55.05
CA GLN A 97 71.11 -15.92 54.96
C GLN A 97 69.78 -15.16 54.91
N ARG A 98 69.63 -14.09 55.68
CA ARG A 98 68.44 -13.23 55.64
C ARG A 98 68.33 -12.47 54.30
N LEU A 99 69.42 -11.88 53.81
CA LEU A 99 69.47 -11.20 52.51
C LEU A 99 69.22 -12.16 51.34
N LYS A 100 69.60 -13.44 51.50
CA LYS A 100 69.27 -14.52 50.57
C LYS A 100 67.77 -14.83 50.53
N THR A 101 67.08 -14.83 51.68
CA THR A 101 65.62 -15.02 51.72
C THR A 101 64.84 -13.80 51.19
N GLU A 102 65.45 -12.63 51.20
CA GLU A 102 64.90 -11.37 50.66
C GLU A 102 65.28 -11.15 49.17
N GLU A 103 65.85 -12.15 48.48
CA GLU A 103 66.30 -12.12 47.07
C GLU A 103 67.33 -11.01 46.70
N ARG A 104 68.03 -10.44 47.70
CA ARG A 104 69.08 -9.42 47.52
C ARG A 104 70.46 -10.07 47.31
N TRP A 105 70.59 -10.80 46.21
CA TRP A 105 71.76 -11.67 45.94
C TRP A 105 73.11 -10.96 45.89
N GLY A 106 73.17 -9.73 45.34
CA GLY A 106 74.41 -8.97 45.25
C GLY A 106 74.99 -8.64 46.64
N GLU A 107 74.14 -8.29 47.59
CA GLU A 107 74.51 -7.94 48.96
C GLU A 107 74.75 -9.19 49.83
N ALA A 108 73.95 -10.24 49.62
CA ALA A 108 74.20 -11.54 50.25
C ALA A 108 75.58 -12.10 49.87
N ILE A 109 76.00 -11.95 48.61
CA ILE A 109 77.33 -12.36 48.14
C ILE A 109 78.43 -11.50 48.80
N ALA A 110 78.20 -10.19 48.97
CA ALA A 110 79.15 -9.31 49.65
C ALA A 110 79.29 -9.66 51.15
N ALA A 111 78.18 -9.96 51.83
CA ALA A 111 78.15 -10.42 53.21
C ALA A 111 78.83 -11.79 53.40
N TYR A 112 78.61 -12.73 52.48
CA TYR A 112 79.35 -14.00 52.47
C TYR A 112 80.85 -13.79 52.27
N LYS A 113 81.26 -12.87 51.39
CA LYS A 113 82.68 -12.53 51.19
C LYS A 113 83.31 -11.90 52.43
N GLN A 114 82.57 -11.12 53.21
CA GLN A 114 83.04 -10.59 54.51
C GLN A 114 83.13 -11.66 55.60
N ALA A 115 82.19 -12.63 55.63
CA ALA A 115 82.31 -13.78 56.52
C ALA A 115 83.55 -14.66 56.20
N LEU A 116 83.91 -14.74 54.92
CA LEU A 116 85.09 -15.45 54.41
C LEU A 116 86.41 -14.68 54.60
N SER A 117 86.38 -13.34 54.65
CA SER A 117 87.59 -12.52 54.86
C SER A 117 88.06 -12.50 56.32
N GLN A 118 87.18 -12.78 57.28
CA GLN A 118 87.55 -12.95 58.70
C GLN A 118 88.23 -14.29 59.02
N GLU A 119 88.44 -15.15 58.02
CA GLU A 119 89.07 -16.48 58.15
C GLU A 119 90.61 -16.44 58.08
N ALA A 120 91.25 -15.25 58.05
CA ALA A 120 92.70 -15.12 57.87
C ALA A 120 93.41 -14.33 58.98
N SER A 121 93.90 -15.03 60.01
CA SER A 121 95.20 -14.78 60.66
C SER A 121 95.61 -15.97 61.55
N PRO A 122 96.93 -16.21 61.74
CA PRO A 122 97.55 -17.52 61.59
C PRO A 122 97.89 -18.20 62.92
N ASP A 123 97.90 -19.53 62.96
CA ASP A 123 98.77 -20.26 63.90
C ASP A 123 99.11 -21.70 63.45
N HIS A 124 100.43 -21.90 63.33
CA HIS A 124 101.23 -23.07 63.64
C HIS A 124 101.00 -24.48 63.02
N GLN A 125 102.01 -24.83 62.20
CA GLN A 125 102.94 -25.97 62.37
C GLN A 125 102.73 -27.28 61.59
N ASN A 126 103.81 -27.59 60.84
CA ASN A 126 104.42 -28.91 60.56
C ASN A 126 103.72 -29.82 59.52
N HIS A 127 104.38 -30.41 58.52
CA HIS A 127 105.80 -30.73 58.28
C HIS A 127 106.08 -30.94 56.77
N SER A 128 107.31 -30.56 56.35
CA SER A 128 108.24 -31.15 55.34
C SER A 128 107.70 -31.92 54.11
N GLY A 129 108.25 -31.78 52.89
CA GLY A 129 109.53 -31.20 52.50
C GLY A 129 109.77 -31.31 50.98
N GLN A 130 110.85 -30.66 50.56
CA GLN A 130 111.54 -30.74 49.26
C GLN A 130 111.87 -32.22 48.91
N GLU A 131 112.17 -32.68 47.69
CA GLU A 131 112.99 -32.10 46.62
C GLU A 131 112.96 -33.02 45.38
N SER A 132 113.25 -32.42 44.23
CA SER A 132 113.86 -32.91 42.97
C SER A 132 114.01 -34.41 42.60
N SER A 133 113.68 -34.62 41.31
CA SER A 133 114.48 -35.26 40.23
C SER A 133 114.62 -36.79 40.09
N ASN A 134 114.42 -37.17 38.82
CA ASN A 134 115.09 -38.20 38.02
C ASN A 134 114.55 -39.63 37.94
N GLU A 135 114.50 -40.08 36.68
CA GLU A 135 114.54 -41.45 36.15
C GLU A 135 113.26 -42.32 36.21
N GLU A 136 112.62 -42.49 35.05
CA GLU A 136 111.98 -43.76 34.67
C GLU A 136 113.09 -44.76 34.25
N PRO A 137 112.93 -46.13 34.23
CA PRO A 137 111.66 -46.86 34.13
C PRO A 137 111.56 -48.24 34.86
N GLN A 138 110.32 -48.76 34.84
CA GLN A 138 109.88 -50.16 34.84
C GLN A 138 109.33 -50.82 36.12
N THR A 139 108.14 -51.40 35.90
CA THR A 139 107.50 -52.55 36.54
C THR A 139 107.07 -52.43 38.00
N GLY A 140 105.92 -51.78 38.18
CA GLY A 140 104.97 -52.08 39.25
C GLY A 140 103.56 -51.75 38.76
N SER A 141 102.59 -52.65 38.95
CA SER A 141 101.18 -52.35 38.73
C SER A 141 100.74 -51.24 39.67
N SER A 142 100.74 -49.98 39.22
CA SER A 142 100.03 -48.91 39.89
C SER A 142 98.67 -48.78 39.20
N SER A 143 97.62 -49.27 39.86
CA SER A 143 96.26 -48.83 39.55
C SER A 143 96.24 -47.30 39.58
N GLN A 144 96.15 -46.65 38.41
CA GLN A 144 96.01 -45.20 38.34
C GLN A 144 94.76 -44.80 39.13
N SER A 145 94.88 -43.76 39.96
CA SER A 145 93.75 -43.28 40.74
C SER A 145 92.69 -42.67 39.81
N PHE A 146 91.42 -42.73 40.22
CA PHE A 146 90.32 -42.13 39.47
C PHE A 146 90.58 -40.65 39.13
N GLU A 147 91.15 -39.88 40.06
CA GLU A 147 91.47 -38.46 39.88
C GLU A 147 92.54 -38.23 38.80
N GLN A 148 93.57 -39.09 38.74
CA GLN A 148 94.60 -39.03 37.70
C GLN A 148 94.01 -39.36 36.32
N LEU A 149 93.21 -40.42 36.22
CA LEU A 149 92.54 -40.81 34.97
C LEU A 149 91.55 -39.74 34.50
N GLN A 150 90.80 -39.13 35.42
CA GLN A 150 89.88 -38.02 35.11
C GLN A 150 90.62 -36.79 34.56
N ALA A 151 91.73 -36.40 35.20
CA ALA A 151 92.56 -35.29 34.74
C ALA A 151 93.22 -35.57 33.38
N GLN A 152 93.69 -36.80 33.17
CA GLN A 152 94.24 -37.24 31.89
C GLN A 152 93.18 -37.23 30.78
N ALA A 153 91.99 -37.76 31.04
CA ALA A 153 90.87 -37.73 30.09
C ALA A 153 90.52 -36.31 29.66
N LEU A 154 90.40 -35.37 30.62
CA LEU A 154 90.17 -33.95 30.32
C LEU A 154 91.29 -33.35 29.48
N THR A 155 92.55 -33.67 29.80
CA THR A 155 93.73 -33.18 29.08
C THR A 155 93.77 -33.71 27.65
N TYR A 156 93.54 -35.01 27.45
CA TYR A 156 93.45 -35.61 26.11
C TYR A 156 92.28 -35.04 25.31
N GLY A 157 91.14 -34.78 25.95
CA GLY A 157 90.01 -34.08 25.34
C GLY A 157 90.38 -32.67 24.85
N GLN A 158 91.10 -31.88 25.67
CA GLN A 158 91.57 -30.55 25.30
C GLN A 158 92.62 -30.58 24.18
N GLN A 159 93.53 -31.56 24.20
CA GLN A 159 94.56 -31.76 23.19
C GLN A 159 94.04 -32.39 21.89
N ARG A 160 92.72 -32.64 21.79
CA ARG A 160 92.07 -33.28 20.63
C ARG A 160 92.58 -34.69 20.33
N GLN A 161 93.11 -35.38 21.34
CA GLN A 161 93.53 -36.77 21.24
C GLN A 161 92.33 -37.68 21.51
N TRP A 162 91.44 -37.78 20.52
CA TRP A 162 90.11 -38.37 20.70
C TRP A 162 90.11 -39.82 21.15
N GLN A 163 90.96 -40.66 20.55
CA GLN A 163 91.03 -42.08 20.86
C GLN A 163 91.57 -42.32 22.29
N ALA A 164 92.66 -41.65 22.65
CA ALA A 164 93.22 -41.71 24.00
C ALA A 164 92.25 -41.15 25.05
N CYS A 165 91.50 -40.09 24.71
CA CYS A 165 90.46 -39.53 25.58
C CYS A 165 89.31 -40.52 25.82
N ILE A 166 88.82 -41.21 24.78
CA ILE A 166 87.76 -42.22 24.90
C ILE A 166 88.22 -43.36 25.81
N GLU A 167 89.38 -43.95 25.53
CA GLU A 167 89.92 -45.08 26.30
C GLU A 167 90.14 -44.70 27.77
N THR A 168 90.68 -43.51 28.01
CA THR A 168 90.93 -43.00 29.37
C THR A 168 89.62 -42.65 30.09
N CYS A 169 88.61 -42.12 29.39
CA CYS A 169 87.26 -41.91 29.92
C CYS A 169 86.61 -43.24 30.32
N GLU A 170 86.69 -44.27 29.47
CA GLU A 170 86.12 -45.60 29.76
C GLU A 170 86.79 -46.24 30.99
N GLN A 171 88.12 -46.15 31.09
CA GLN A 171 88.87 -46.61 32.26
C GLN A 171 88.48 -45.85 33.53
N ALA A 172 88.36 -44.51 33.46
CA ALA A 172 87.92 -43.69 34.59
C ALA A 172 86.49 -44.01 35.02
N LEU A 173 85.58 -44.20 34.06
CA LEU A 173 84.17 -44.54 34.30
C LEU A 173 83.98 -45.94 34.87
N ALA A 174 84.87 -46.88 34.55
CA ALA A 174 84.87 -48.22 35.14
C ALA A 174 85.23 -48.20 36.64
N LEU A 175 86.04 -47.23 37.09
CA LEU A 175 86.36 -47.03 38.50
C LEU A 175 85.23 -46.29 39.22
N GLN A 176 84.78 -45.16 38.67
CA GLN A 176 83.72 -44.36 39.25
C GLN A 176 82.87 -43.66 38.17
N PRO A 177 81.57 -44.00 38.06
CA PRO A 177 80.69 -43.36 37.09
C PRO A 177 80.40 -41.91 37.51
N THR A 178 80.76 -40.94 36.67
CA THR A 178 80.48 -39.52 36.89
C THR A 178 79.84 -38.87 35.68
N ALA A 179 78.88 -37.96 35.93
CA ALA A 179 78.16 -37.27 34.85
C ALA A 179 79.09 -36.45 33.94
N SER A 180 80.13 -35.81 34.49
CA SER A 180 81.10 -35.02 33.73
C SER A 180 81.97 -35.86 32.79
N LEU A 181 82.37 -37.07 33.20
CA LEU A 181 83.13 -37.97 32.33
C LEU A 181 82.24 -38.59 31.24
N TYR A 182 81.01 -38.99 31.57
CA TYR A 182 80.04 -39.43 30.55
C TYR A 182 79.69 -38.32 29.55
N LYS A 183 79.66 -37.05 29.98
CA LYS A 183 79.50 -35.88 29.10
C LYS A 183 80.72 -35.71 28.19
N LEU A 184 81.93 -35.73 28.74
CA LEU A 184 83.17 -35.63 27.95
C LEU A 184 83.30 -36.77 26.93
N LEU A 185 83.01 -38.00 27.35
CA LEU A 185 82.96 -39.16 26.47
C LEU A 185 81.91 -38.98 25.37
N GLY A 186 80.70 -38.52 25.72
CA GLY A 186 79.65 -38.20 24.76
C GLY A 186 80.06 -37.14 23.73
N ASP A 187 80.70 -36.06 24.17
CA ASP A 187 81.18 -34.98 23.29
C ASP A 187 82.22 -35.49 22.28
N VAL A 188 83.20 -36.27 22.76
CA VAL A 188 84.26 -36.83 21.89
C VAL A 188 83.70 -37.89 20.94
N LEU A 189 82.78 -38.73 21.40
CA LEU A 189 82.08 -39.70 20.54
C LEU A 189 81.23 -39.00 19.47
N GLN A 190 80.59 -37.88 19.79
CA GLN A 190 79.84 -37.07 18.83
C GLN A 190 80.78 -36.45 17.79
N LEU A 191 81.91 -35.88 18.20
CA LEU A 191 82.92 -35.29 17.30
C LEU A 191 83.56 -36.32 16.36
N THR A 192 83.69 -37.57 16.81
CA THR A 192 84.24 -38.68 16.02
C THR A 192 83.19 -39.41 15.18
N GLY A 193 81.93 -38.95 15.17
CA GLY A 193 80.85 -39.51 14.35
C GLY A 193 80.18 -40.77 14.93
N ARG A 194 80.55 -41.20 16.14
CA ARG A 194 79.95 -42.37 16.83
C ARG A 194 78.67 -41.96 17.57
N LEU A 195 77.67 -41.49 16.81
CA LEU A 195 76.48 -40.80 17.34
C LEU A 195 75.60 -41.65 18.28
N LEU A 196 75.48 -42.95 18.02
CA LEU A 196 74.70 -43.87 18.88
C LEU A 196 75.34 -44.05 20.26
N GLU A 197 76.66 -44.16 20.30
CA GLU A 197 77.44 -44.29 21.53
C GLU A 197 77.47 -42.96 22.30
N ALA A 198 77.57 -41.85 21.58
CA ALA A 198 77.44 -40.51 22.16
C ALA A 198 76.10 -40.32 22.88
N ARG A 199 74.98 -40.71 22.23
CA ARG A 199 73.65 -40.66 22.84
C ARG A 199 73.54 -41.51 24.10
N ARG A 200 74.10 -42.72 24.10
CA ARG A 200 74.11 -43.59 25.28
C ARG A 200 74.89 -42.94 26.43
N SER A 201 76.06 -42.39 26.13
CA SER A 201 76.91 -41.69 27.09
C SER A 201 76.20 -40.46 27.68
N TYR A 202 75.54 -39.65 26.85
CA TYR A 202 74.73 -38.53 27.33
C TYR A 202 73.52 -38.95 28.17
N ARG A 203 72.86 -40.08 27.87
CA ARG A 203 71.78 -40.60 28.71
C ARG A 203 72.27 -41.05 30.09
N GLU A 204 73.43 -41.69 30.16
CA GLU A 204 74.05 -42.04 31.44
C GLU A 204 74.49 -40.78 32.22
N ALA A 205 75.02 -39.76 31.53
CA ALA A 205 75.30 -38.47 32.16
C ALA A 205 74.04 -37.84 32.78
N LEU A 206 72.90 -37.90 32.09
CA LEU A 206 71.61 -37.41 32.60
C LEU A 206 71.00 -38.31 33.68
N ARG A 207 71.27 -39.61 33.67
CA ARG A 207 70.85 -40.54 34.75
C ARG A 207 71.51 -40.19 36.08
N LEU A 208 72.79 -39.80 36.02
CA LEU A 208 73.57 -39.40 37.18
C LEU A 208 73.33 -37.94 37.58
N ARG A 209 73.06 -37.05 36.61
CA ARG A 209 72.78 -35.64 36.83
C ARG A 209 71.59 -35.18 35.96
N PRO A 210 70.34 -35.24 36.47
CA PRO A 210 69.13 -34.89 35.72
C PRO A 210 68.96 -33.40 35.38
N ASP A 211 69.77 -32.51 35.95
CA ASP A 211 69.77 -31.05 35.73
C ASP A 211 70.91 -30.58 34.80
N PHE A 212 71.56 -31.50 34.09
CA PHE A 212 72.72 -31.19 33.26
C PHE A 212 72.34 -30.54 31.91
N ALA A 213 72.09 -29.24 31.93
CA ALA A 213 71.63 -28.45 30.79
C ALA A 213 72.47 -28.61 29.50
N GLU A 214 73.80 -28.65 29.61
CA GLU A 214 74.68 -28.87 28.45
C GLU A 214 74.41 -30.19 27.73
N VAL A 215 74.19 -31.25 28.50
CA VAL A 215 73.97 -32.59 27.94
C VAL A 215 72.62 -32.65 27.23
N TYR A 216 71.59 -32.00 27.79
CA TYR A 216 70.32 -31.82 27.09
C TYR A 216 70.49 -31.02 25.78
N GLY A 217 71.29 -29.95 25.78
CA GLY A 217 71.61 -29.19 24.56
C GLY A 217 72.33 -30.03 23.50
N ASN A 218 73.33 -30.82 23.90
CA ASN A 218 74.08 -31.70 22.99
C ASN A 218 73.21 -32.84 22.43
N LEU A 219 72.34 -33.44 23.26
CA LEU A 219 71.32 -34.39 22.81
C LEU A 219 70.31 -33.74 21.85
N GLY A 220 69.87 -32.52 22.14
CA GLY A 220 68.99 -31.74 21.26
C GLY A 220 69.60 -31.54 19.87
N ASN A 221 70.89 -31.17 19.82
CA ASN A 221 71.63 -31.02 18.56
C ASN A 221 71.71 -32.34 17.79
N LEU A 222 71.98 -33.47 18.46
CA LEU A 222 71.99 -34.79 17.82
C LEU A 222 70.62 -35.16 17.25
N TYR A 223 69.54 -34.92 18.00
CA TYR A 223 68.18 -35.18 17.51
C TYR A 223 67.80 -34.25 16.34
N ALA A 224 68.24 -33.00 16.35
CA ALA A 224 68.04 -32.07 15.24
C ALA A 224 68.78 -32.51 13.96
N GLN A 225 70.02 -33.00 14.08
CA GLN A 225 70.78 -33.57 12.96
C GLN A 225 70.06 -34.78 12.34
N GLU A 226 69.42 -35.60 13.15
CA GLU A 226 68.59 -36.73 12.70
C GLU A 226 67.17 -36.35 12.25
N ARG A 227 66.84 -35.04 12.23
CA ARG A 227 65.49 -34.51 11.93
C ARG A 227 64.39 -35.05 12.84
N GLN A 228 64.73 -35.50 14.05
CA GLN A 228 63.79 -35.89 15.09
C GLN A 228 63.32 -34.67 15.88
N TRP A 229 62.57 -33.79 15.20
CA TRP A 229 62.19 -32.47 15.72
C TRP A 229 61.52 -32.48 17.10
N PRO A 230 60.54 -33.34 17.40
CA PRO A 230 59.88 -33.33 18.71
C PRO A 230 60.84 -33.61 19.87
N ARG A 231 61.78 -34.54 19.67
CA ARG A 231 62.79 -34.88 20.68
C ARG A 231 63.86 -33.80 20.81
N ALA A 232 64.23 -33.15 19.71
CA ALA A 232 65.14 -32.03 19.72
C ALA A 232 64.54 -30.86 20.53
N ILE A 233 63.29 -30.49 20.25
CA ILE A 233 62.54 -29.45 20.96
C ILE A 233 62.47 -29.75 22.45
N GLU A 234 62.05 -30.97 22.83
CA GLU A 234 61.96 -31.38 24.24
C GLU A 234 63.32 -31.25 24.95
N CYS A 235 64.41 -31.70 24.30
CA CYS A 235 65.75 -31.60 24.86
C CYS A 235 66.19 -30.13 25.03
N PHE A 236 65.97 -29.28 24.04
CA PHE A 236 66.31 -27.86 24.13
C PHE A 236 65.46 -27.11 25.17
N GLN A 237 64.16 -27.39 25.26
CA GLN A 237 63.28 -26.81 26.29
C GLN A 237 63.69 -27.23 27.70
N ARG A 238 64.07 -28.51 27.90
CA ARG A 238 64.64 -28.97 29.17
C ARG A 238 65.98 -28.31 29.48
N ALA A 239 66.85 -28.14 28.48
CA ALA A 239 68.11 -27.40 28.66
C ALA A 239 67.87 -25.95 29.08
N LEU A 240 66.90 -25.28 28.45
CA LEU A 240 66.49 -23.91 28.77
C LEU A 240 65.80 -23.76 30.13
N ARG A 241 65.11 -24.80 30.62
CA ARG A 241 64.54 -24.81 31.98
C ARG A 241 65.64 -24.65 33.05
N TYR A 242 66.81 -25.23 32.82
CA TYR A 242 67.93 -25.16 33.76
C TYR A 242 68.88 -23.98 33.48
N GLN A 243 69.04 -23.58 32.21
CA GLN A 243 69.87 -22.43 31.81
C GLN A 243 69.08 -21.48 30.88
N PRO A 244 68.13 -20.69 31.43
CA PRO A 244 67.19 -19.89 30.63
C PRO A 244 67.84 -18.70 29.89
N GLN A 245 69.04 -18.28 30.31
CA GLN A 245 69.76 -17.14 29.73
C GLN A 245 70.82 -17.57 28.69
N ARG A 246 70.92 -18.87 28.35
CA ARG A 246 71.94 -19.34 27.41
C ARG A 246 71.50 -19.10 25.96
N VAL A 247 72.06 -18.05 25.35
CA VAL A 247 71.76 -17.62 23.97
C VAL A 247 71.90 -18.75 22.94
N ALA A 248 72.95 -19.58 23.07
CA ALA A 248 73.21 -20.67 22.13
C ALA A 248 72.05 -21.71 22.07
N LEU A 249 71.35 -21.94 23.19
CA LEU A 249 70.22 -22.86 23.25
C LEU A 249 68.97 -22.25 22.60
N HIS A 250 68.72 -20.96 22.81
CA HIS A 250 67.64 -20.24 22.13
C HIS A 250 67.86 -20.19 20.62
N ARG A 251 69.10 -19.96 20.14
CA ARG A 251 69.45 -20.03 18.70
C ARG A 251 69.22 -21.43 18.12
N ALA A 252 69.66 -22.47 18.83
CA ALA A 252 69.47 -23.86 18.38
C ALA A 252 67.98 -24.23 18.33
N LEU A 253 67.19 -23.81 19.32
CA LEU A 253 65.75 -24.04 19.34
C LEU A 253 65.02 -23.25 18.24
N ALA A 254 65.41 -21.99 18.00
CA ALA A 254 64.88 -21.18 16.90
C ALA A 254 65.08 -21.87 15.55
N GLY A 255 66.30 -22.35 15.27
CA GLY A 255 66.60 -23.06 14.04
C GLY A 255 65.79 -24.35 13.88
N VAL A 256 65.50 -25.07 14.97
CA VAL A 256 64.61 -26.25 14.91
C VAL A 256 63.17 -25.84 14.59
N TRP A 257 62.64 -24.78 15.21
CA TRP A 257 61.28 -24.31 14.94
C TRP A 257 61.09 -23.84 13.50
N GLU A 258 62.12 -23.20 12.92
CA GLU A 258 62.12 -22.83 11.49
C GLU A 258 62.05 -24.06 10.57
N GLN A 259 62.81 -25.11 10.87
CA GLN A 259 62.76 -26.36 10.08
C GLN A 259 61.42 -27.09 10.22
N VAL A 260 60.70 -26.89 11.32
CA VAL A 260 59.34 -27.41 11.55
C VAL A 260 58.28 -26.54 10.87
N GLY A 261 58.61 -25.30 10.50
CA GLY A 261 57.66 -24.32 9.96
C GLY A 261 56.78 -23.64 11.03
N ASN A 262 57.15 -23.74 12.32
CA ASN A 262 56.44 -23.04 13.39
C ASN A 262 57.04 -21.64 13.57
N GLU A 263 56.52 -20.69 12.79
CA GLU A 263 57.04 -19.32 12.75
C GLU A 263 56.89 -18.58 14.08
N ILE A 264 55.80 -18.82 14.84
CA ILE A 264 55.52 -18.14 16.11
C ILE A 264 56.61 -18.46 17.13
N GLU A 265 56.91 -19.75 17.33
CA GLU A 265 57.90 -20.19 18.30
C GLU A 265 59.34 -19.87 17.86
N ALA A 266 59.60 -19.89 16.54
CA ALA A 266 60.87 -19.42 15.99
C ALA A 266 61.12 -17.94 16.31
N VAL A 267 60.12 -17.08 16.05
CA VAL A 267 60.17 -15.64 16.32
C VAL A 267 60.36 -15.35 17.81
N ARG A 268 59.66 -16.07 18.70
CA ARG A 268 59.86 -15.95 20.16
C ARG A 268 61.28 -16.28 20.58
N CYS A 269 61.86 -17.35 20.02
CA CYS A 269 63.24 -17.72 20.30
C CYS A 269 64.21 -16.65 19.78
N TRP A 270 64.02 -16.13 18.56
CA TRP A 270 64.84 -15.06 18.00
C TRP A 270 64.73 -13.73 18.76
N HIS A 271 63.51 -13.36 19.19
CA HIS A 271 63.29 -12.23 20.09
C HIS A 271 64.10 -12.38 21.37
N ARG A 272 64.09 -13.59 21.97
CA ARG A 272 64.87 -13.86 23.17
C ARG A 272 66.39 -13.84 22.93
N VAL A 273 66.85 -14.31 21.77
CA VAL A 273 68.27 -14.22 21.36
C VAL A 273 68.73 -12.78 21.31
N LEU A 274 68.00 -11.91 20.60
CA LEU A 274 68.36 -10.49 20.47
C LEU A 274 68.17 -9.71 21.78
N GLY A 275 67.23 -10.11 22.63
CA GLY A 275 67.05 -9.49 23.95
C GLY A 275 68.15 -9.86 24.96
N LEU A 276 68.73 -11.06 24.87
CA LEU A 276 69.81 -11.51 25.76
C LEU A 276 71.20 -11.06 25.29
N ASP A 277 71.40 -10.88 23.98
CA ASP A 277 72.65 -10.43 23.40
C ASP A 277 72.42 -9.38 22.29
N PRO A 278 71.99 -8.15 22.66
CA PRO A 278 71.65 -7.10 21.69
C PRO A 278 72.84 -6.62 20.84
N ALA A 279 74.06 -6.79 21.36
CA ALA A 279 75.30 -6.39 20.70
C ALA A 279 75.68 -7.34 19.55
N SER A 280 75.24 -8.60 19.59
CA SER A 280 75.50 -9.58 18.52
C SER A 280 74.61 -9.42 17.28
N GLY A 281 73.46 -8.75 17.41
CA GLY A 281 72.50 -8.60 16.31
C GLY A 281 72.90 -7.49 15.35
N GLN A 282 72.90 -7.80 14.05
CA GLN A 282 73.12 -6.85 12.96
C GLN A 282 71.80 -6.20 12.54
N ALA A 283 71.83 -5.04 11.88
CA ALA A 283 70.61 -4.35 11.40
C ALA A 283 69.67 -5.28 10.61
N GLN A 284 70.23 -6.15 9.77
CA GLN A 284 69.48 -7.13 8.98
C GLN A 284 68.72 -8.16 9.84
N ASP A 285 69.23 -8.53 11.01
CA ASP A 285 68.56 -9.47 11.93
C ASP A 285 67.30 -8.84 12.53
N TYR A 286 67.40 -7.56 12.94
CA TYR A 286 66.26 -6.79 13.46
C TYR A 286 65.22 -6.55 12.37
N PHE A 287 65.65 -6.16 11.16
CA PHE A 287 64.76 -6.00 10.00
C PHE A 287 64.03 -7.31 9.66
N SER A 288 64.76 -8.42 9.58
CA SER A 288 64.18 -9.74 9.31
C SER A 288 63.18 -10.15 10.37
N LEU A 289 63.47 -9.88 11.65
CA LEU A 289 62.54 -10.19 12.74
C LEU A 289 61.30 -9.28 12.70
N GLY A 290 61.45 -8.00 12.37
CA GLY A 290 60.33 -7.08 12.13
C GLY A 290 59.39 -7.60 11.04
N ASN A 291 59.93 -8.03 9.90
CA ASN A 291 59.17 -8.66 8.83
C ASN A 291 58.39 -9.90 9.30
N ARG A 292 58.98 -10.72 10.18
CA ARG A 292 58.28 -11.88 10.73
C ARG A 292 57.14 -11.48 11.66
N TRP A 293 57.33 -10.47 12.51
CA TRP A 293 56.28 -9.95 13.37
C TRP A 293 55.11 -9.36 12.58
N VAL A 294 55.37 -8.68 11.46
CA VAL A 294 54.33 -8.24 10.53
C VAL A 294 53.51 -9.42 10.01
N ARG A 295 54.16 -10.51 9.55
CA ARG A 295 53.45 -11.71 9.09
C ARG A 295 52.62 -12.39 10.18
N LEU A 296 52.99 -12.20 11.44
CA LEU A 296 52.25 -12.69 12.61
C LEU A 296 51.16 -11.72 13.09
N GLY A 297 51.03 -10.53 12.47
CA GLY A 297 50.05 -9.50 12.83
C GLY A 297 50.42 -8.66 14.06
N ASP A 298 51.63 -8.79 14.61
CA ASP A 298 52.09 -7.99 15.75
C ASP A 298 52.85 -6.75 15.25
N TRP A 299 52.07 -5.73 14.90
CA TRP A 299 52.55 -4.47 14.35
C TRP A 299 53.38 -3.65 15.32
N SER A 300 53.11 -3.74 16.62
CA SER A 300 53.85 -3.02 17.67
C SER A 300 55.27 -3.58 17.82
N MET A 301 55.42 -4.90 17.81
CA MET A 301 56.73 -5.53 17.82
C MET A 301 57.48 -5.29 16.51
N ALA A 302 56.79 -5.31 15.38
CA ALA A 302 57.39 -4.98 14.09
C ALA A 302 57.97 -3.55 14.08
N GLU A 303 57.19 -2.55 14.51
CA GLU A 303 57.62 -1.16 14.60
C GLU A 303 58.91 -1.02 15.42
N ARG A 304 58.93 -1.62 16.61
CA ARG A 304 60.11 -1.62 17.49
C ARG A 304 61.33 -2.19 16.79
N TYR A 305 61.16 -3.33 16.12
CA TYR A 305 62.26 -4.01 15.42
C TYR A 305 62.77 -3.23 14.21
N TYR A 306 61.90 -2.54 13.47
CA TYR A 306 62.34 -1.66 12.39
C TYR A 306 63.09 -0.43 12.91
N ARG A 307 62.64 0.20 14.00
CA ARG A 307 63.38 1.30 14.64
C ARG A 307 64.78 0.87 15.11
N GLU A 308 64.91 -0.32 15.68
CA GLU A 308 66.20 -0.90 16.11
C GLU A 308 67.12 -1.27 14.93
N ALA A 309 66.54 -1.65 13.79
CA ALA A 309 67.28 -1.89 12.55
C ALA A 309 67.85 -0.56 12.00
N ILE A 310 67.01 0.47 11.92
CA ILE A 310 67.39 1.83 11.47
C ILE A 310 68.44 2.46 12.39
N ALA A 311 68.32 2.29 13.71
CA ALA A 311 69.30 2.82 14.67
C ALA A 311 70.70 2.21 14.51
N ARG A 312 70.80 1.01 13.92
CA ARG A 312 72.08 0.32 13.65
C ARG A 312 72.62 0.61 12.25
N ASP A 313 71.72 0.74 11.28
CA ASP A 313 72.05 1.09 9.91
C ASP A 313 71.02 2.07 9.35
N GLU A 314 71.38 3.35 9.37
CA GLU A 314 70.53 4.44 8.88
C GLU A 314 70.31 4.37 7.36
N GLN A 315 71.21 3.68 6.63
CA GLN A 315 71.13 3.53 5.17
C GLN A 315 70.21 2.38 4.74
N LEU A 316 69.65 1.63 5.69
CA LEU A 316 68.74 0.52 5.40
C LEU A 316 67.34 1.03 5.03
N THR A 317 67.20 1.56 3.81
CA THR A 317 65.97 2.18 3.29
C THR A 317 64.75 1.24 3.27
N ASP A 318 64.97 -0.07 3.18
CA ASP A 318 63.91 -1.09 3.32
C ASP A 318 63.27 -1.08 4.72
N ALA A 319 64.07 -0.87 5.78
CA ALA A 319 63.56 -0.80 7.14
C ALA A 319 62.78 0.50 7.39
N TRP A 320 63.25 1.62 6.83
CA TRP A 320 62.50 2.87 6.82
C TRP A 320 61.16 2.74 6.09
N HIS A 321 61.15 2.08 4.93
CA HIS A 321 59.93 1.87 4.17
C HIS A 321 58.91 1.02 4.93
N ASN A 322 59.33 -0.11 5.50
CA ASN A 322 58.43 -0.98 6.25
C ASN A 322 57.96 -0.32 7.55
N LEU A 323 58.81 0.48 8.21
CA LEU A 323 58.39 1.30 9.35
C LEU A 323 57.31 2.31 8.92
N ALA A 324 57.47 2.99 7.79
CA ALA A 324 56.50 3.94 7.28
C ALA A 324 55.14 3.28 6.97
N GLU A 325 55.13 2.08 6.37
CA GLU A 325 53.89 1.34 6.14
C GLU A 325 53.22 0.88 7.46
N VAL A 326 54.00 0.45 8.47
CA VAL A 326 53.45 0.12 9.81
C VAL A 326 52.85 1.35 10.49
N LEU A 327 53.52 2.50 10.39
CA LEU A 327 52.99 3.77 10.92
C LEU A 327 51.72 4.20 10.19
N ALA A 328 51.68 4.05 8.87
CA ALA A 328 50.49 4.32 8.06
C ALA A 328 49.31 3.40 8.45
N HIS A 329 49.58 2.13 8.75
CA HIS A 329 48.56 1.21 9.26
C HIS A 329 48.00 1.62 10.63
N HIS A 330 48.85 2.15 11.52
CA HIS A 330 48.40 2.76 12.77
C HIS A 330 47.77 4.16 12.59
N GLN A 331 47.50 4.58 11.36
CA GLN A 331 46.97 5.91 11.02
C GLN A 331 47.85 7.07 11.52
N ASN A 332 49.13 6.81 11.80
CA ASN A 332 50.09 7.84 12.16
C ASN A 332 50.71 8.44 10.88
N TRP A 333 49.85 9.11 10.12
CA TRP A 333 50.14 9.60 8.78
C TRP A 333 51.28 10.63 8.75
N LEU A 334 51.37 11.51 9.75
CA LEU A 334 52.43 12.51 9.85
C LEU A 334 53.80 11.87 10.04
N SER A 335 53.93 10.89 10.94
CA SER A 335 55.20 10.19 11.13
C SER A 335 55.57 9.37 9.89
N ALA A 336 54.59 8.72 9.24
CA ALA A 336 54.82 8.01 8.00
C ALA A 336 55.32 8.94 6.88
N ARG A 337 54.73 10.15 6.76
CA ARG A 337 55.16 11.20 5.82
C ARG A 337 56.64 11.54 6.02
N GLU A 338 57.06 11.81 7.26
CA GLU A 338 58.45 12.12 7.58
C GLU A 338 59.41 11.00 7.18
N MET A 339 59.05 9.73 7.45
CA MET A 339 59.88 8.59 7.06
C MET A 339 60.03 8.51 5.53
N TYR A 340 58.95 8.71 4.78
CA TYR A 340 59.01 8.71 3.31
C TYR A 340 59.79 9.90 2.74
N GLU A 341 59.68 11.09 3.32
CA GLU A 341 60.48 12.25 2.93
C GLU A 341 61.98 11.96 3.11
N GLN A 342 62.39 11.30 4.20
CA GLN A 342 63.77 10.86 4.41
C GLN A 342 64.23 9.84 3.36
N ILE A 343 63.40 8.83 3.07
CA ILE A 343 63.72 7.82 2.04
C ILE A 343 63.90 8.48 0.67
N LEU A 344 63.01 9.41 0.29
CA LEU A 344 63.03 10.05 -1.03
C LEU A 344 64.12 11.13 -1.16
N GLN A 345 64.66 11.65 -0.05
CA GLN A 345 65.89 12.45 -0.07
C GLN A 345 67.12 11.58 -0.43
N GLN A 346 67.20 10.36 0.10
CA GLN A 346 68.32 9.44 -0.15
C GLN A 346 68.21 8.74 -1.51
N GLU A 347 67.02 8.22 -1.83
CA GLU A 347 66.71 7.48 -3.05
C GLU A 347 65.52 8.11 -3.81
N PRO A 348 65.74 9.23 -4.53
CA PRO A 348 64.64 9.95 -5.18
C PRO A 348 63.86 9.11 -6.19
N GLN A 349 64.48 8.14 -6.85
CA GLN A 349 63.86 7.33 -7.91
C GLN A 349 63.16 6.07 -7.39
N ARG A 350 63.08 5.87 -6.07
CA ARG A 350 62.51 4.66 -5.48
C ARG A 350 60.98 4.63 -5.61
N VAL A 351 60.50 3.91 -6.63
CA VAL A 351 59.07 3.84 -7.01
C VAL A 351 58.17 3.39 -5.86
N ILE A 352 58.52 2.33 -5.14
CA ILE A 352 57.69 1.75 -4.07
C ILE A 352 57.48 2.77 -2.93
N SER A 353 58.55 3.45 -2.50
CA SER A 353 58.48 4.44 -1.43
C SER A 353 57.79 5.72 -1.88
N ARG A 354 57.95 6.14 -3.16
CA ARG A 354 57.20 7.27 -3.70
C ARG A 354 55.70 6.98 -3.81
N LEU A 355 55.32 5.74 -4.15
CA LEU A 355 53.92 5.30 -4.15
C LEU A 355 53.33 5.29 -2.72
N GLY A 356 54.07 4.75 -1.75
CA GLY A 356 53.69 4.82 -0.33
C GLY A 356 53.52 6.26 0.16
N TYR A 357 54.46 7.14 -0.22
CA TYR A 357 54.40 8.56 0.11
C TYR A 357 53.16 9.25 -0.47
N ALA A 358 52.89 9.05 -1.77
CA ALA A 358 51.72 9.63 -2.42
C ALA A 358 50.41 9.16 -1.75
N ARG A 359 50.31 7.89 -1.35
CA ARG A 359 49.15 7.34 -0.60
C ARG A 359 49.00 8.02 0.77
N VAL A 360 50.10 8.22 1.51
CA VAL A 360 50.07 8.92 2.80
C VAL A 360 49.65 10.37 2.64
N LEU A 361 50.13 11.07 1.60
CA LEU A 361 49.71 12.44 1.29
C LEU A 361 48.21 12.51 0.97
N THR A 362 47.67 11.54 0.22
CA THR A 362 46.21 11.42 -0.02
C THR A 362 45.43 11.29 1.30
N LYS A 363 45.87 10.42 2.23
CA LYS A 363 45.19 10.25 3.53
C LYS A 363 45.39 11.45 4.49
N LEU A 364 46.41 12.28 4.26
CA LEU A 364 46.59 13.58 4.93
C LEU A 364 45.80 14.72 4.27
N GLU A 365 45.05 14.44 3.20
CA GLU A 365 44.36 15.46 2.39
C GLU A 365 45.30 16.52 1.77
N ASP A 366 46.61 16.21 1.67
CA ASP A 366 47.58 17.01 0.92
C ASP A 366 47.46 16.68 -0.57
N TRP A 367 46.34 17.08 -1.17
CA TRP A 367 45.95 16.72 -2.53
C TRP A 367 46.98 17.20 -3.56
N GLN A 368 47.50 18.41 -3.39
CA GLN A 368 48.50 18.99 -4.29
C GLN A 368 49.81 18.21 -4.24
N GLY A 369 50.28 17.85 -3.03
CA GLY A 369 51.45 17.01 -2.85
C GLY A 369 51.26 15.62 -3.44
N ALA A 370 50.13 14.96 -3.14
CA ALA A 370 49.80 13.63 -3.65
C ALA A 370 49.78 13.61 -5.18
N MET A 371 49.08 14.55 -5.82
CA MET A 371 49.01 14.67 -7.28
C MET A 371 50.39 14.89 -7.90
N ALA A 372 51.24 15.72 -7.30
CA ALA A 372 52.58 15.96 -7.81
C ALA A 372 53.47 14.69 -7.77
N GLU A 373 53.34 13.88 -6.71
CA GLU A 373 54.05 12.61 -6.59
C GLU A 373 53.50 11.54 -7.54
N TYR A 374 52.17 11.44 -7.67
CA TYR A 374 51.53 10.54 -8.62
C TYR A 374 51.84 10.90 -10.08
N HIS A 375 51.86 12.18 -10.43
CA HIS A 375 52.26 12.64 -11.76
C HIS A 375 53.70 12.23 -12.07
N ARG A 376 54.63 12.45 -11.12
CA ARG A 376 56.02 12.01 -11.24
C ARG A 376 56.14 10.49 -11.37
N LEU A 377 55.37 9.72 -10.60
CA LEU A 377 55.31 8.27 -10.73
C LEU A 377 54.85 7.86 -12.13
N ALA A 378 53.82 8.53 -12.64
CA ALA A 378 53.24 8.21 -13.92
C ALA A 378 54.15 8.55 -15.12
N GLU A 379 55.11 9.48 -14.93
CA GLU A 379 56.18 9.75 -15.90
C GLU A 379 57.37 8.78 -15.74
N SER A 380 57.79 8.49 -14.51
CA SER A 380 59.01 7.72 -14.23
C SER A 380 58.84 6.20 -14.30
N ALA A 381 57.63 5.70 -14.04
CA ALA A 381 57.28 4.29 -13.99
C ALA A 381 55.85 4.09 -14.54
N PRO A 382 55.61 4.41 -15.83
CA PRO A 382 54.26 4.42 -16.41
C PRO A 382 53.56 3.06 -16.37
N GLU A 383 54.31 1.95 -16.34
CA GLU A 383 53.85 0.58 -16.24
C GLU A 383 53.32 0.16 -14.86
N GLN A 384 53.55 0.99 -13.82
CA GLN A 384 53.10 0.68 -12.46
C GLN A 384 51.59 0.91 -12.31
N VAL A 385 50.82 -0.15 -12.59
CA VAL A 385 49.34 -0.19 -12.60
C VAL A 385 48.73 0.45 -11.35
N LEU A 386 49.18 0.05 -10.15
CA LEU A 386 48.64 0.55 -8.89
C LEU A 386 48.84 2.07 -8.73
N ALA A 387 49.97 2.61 -9.18
CA ALA A 387 50.23 4.06 -9.11
C ALA A 387 49.30 4.84 -10.02
N GLN A 388 49.10 4.38 -11.26
CA GLN A 388 48.20 5.00 -12.23
C GLN A 388 46.74 4.93 -11.78
N GLN A 389 46.31 3.78 -11.25
CA GLN A 389 44.97 3.59 -10.71
C GLN A 389 44.71 4.55 -9.54
N ARG A 390 45.63 4.63 -8.57
CA ARG A 390 45.49 5.54 -7.43
C ARG A 390 45.55 7.00 -7.85
N PHE A 391 46.34 7.34 -8.86
CA PHE A 391 46.38 8.68 -9.42
C PHE A 391 45.03 9.08 -10.03
N ALA A 392 44.49 8.23 -10.90
CA ALA A 392 43.18 8.47 -11.52
C ALA A 392 42.04 8.52 -10.49
N GLN A 393 42.08 7.67 -9.47
CA GLN A 393 41.13 7.73 -8.35
C GLN A 393 41.24 9.06 -7.58
N THR A 394 42.46 9.49 -7.24
CA THR A 394 42.67 10.77 -6.54
C THR A 394 42.15 11.95 -7.37
N LEU A 395 42.33 11.92 -8.69
CA LEU A 395 41.77 12.92 -9.60
C LEU A 395 40.24 12.88 -9.65
N LYS A 396 39.64 11.68 -9.67
CA LYS A 396 38.18 11.47 -9.58
C LYS A 396 37.62 12.03 -8.28
N ASP A 397 38.25 11.75 -7.14
CA ASP A 397 37.83 12.23 -5.81
C ASP A 397 37.86 13.77 -5.71
N GLN A 398 38.73 14.43 -6.49
CA GLN A 398 38.82 15.89 -6.62
C GLN A 398 37.87 16.48 -7.69
N GLY A 399 37.08 15.64 -8.37
CA GLY A 399 36.20 16.06 -9.46
C GLY A 399 36.91 16.39 -10.78
N LEU A 400 38.21 16.11 -10.90
CA LEU A 400 39.02 16.32 -12.11
C LEU A 400 38.88 15.12 -13.07
N LEU A 401 37.66 14.89 -13.52
CA LEU A 401 37.24 13.66 -14.21
C LEU A 401 37.91 13.49 -15.59
N GLU A 402 38.07 14.57 -16.35
CA GLU A 402 38.75 14.55 -17.66
C GLU A 402 40.25 14.22 -17.53
N GLU A 403 40.92 14.71 -16.49
CA GLU A 403 42.31 14.38 -16.21
C GLU A 403 42.45 12.91 -15.81
N ALA A 404 41.51 12.39 -15.00
CA ALA A 404 41.47 10.97 -14.64
C ALA A 404 41.30 10.07 -15.87
N ILE A 405 40.40 10.43 -16.81
CA ILE A 405 40.24 9.75 -18.10
C ILE A 405 41.55 9.76 -18.91
N ALA A 406 42.24 10.90 -18.98
CA ALA A 406 43.51 11.02 -19.67
C ALA A 406 44.60 10.12 -19.05
N VAL A 407 44.63 10.02 -17.71
CA VAL A 407 45.53 9.12 -16.99
C VAL A 407 45.22 7.65 -17.31
N TYR A 408 43.96 7.22 -17.27
CA TYR A 408 43.58 5.85 -17.63
C TYR A 408 43.93 5.52 -19.09
N ARG A 409 43.59 6.41 -20.04
CA ARG A 409 43.94 6.23 -21.46
C ARG A 409 45.45 6.07 -21.65
N ARG A 410 46.26 6.93 -21.01
CA ARG A 410 47.72 6.84 -21.07
C ARG A 410 48.23 5.55 -20.41
N ALA A 411 47.75 5.20 -19.22
CA ALA A 411 48.18 4.01 -18.48
C ALA A 411 47.92 2.73 -19.29
N LEU A 412 46.79 2.65 -19.98
CA LEU A 412 46.44 1.52 -20.84
C LEU A 412 47.31 1.39 -22.10
N THR A 413 48.06 2.44 -22.51
CA THR A 413 49.07 2.30 -23.58
C THR A 413 50.29 1.51 -23.13
N PHE A 414 50.64 1.58 -21.85
CA PHE A 414 51.78 0.88 -21.26
C PHE A 414 51.39 -0.46 -20.65
N ALA A 415 50.18 -0.56 -20.08
CA ALA A 415 49.64 -1.74 -19.43
C ALA A 415 48.27 -2.15 -20.03
N PRO A 416 48.23 -2.61 -21.30
CA PRO A 416 46.97 -2.91 -21.99
C PRO A 416 46.18 -4.08 -21.37
N ASN A 417 46.85 -4.95 -20.60
CA ASN A 417 46.25 -6.08 -19.88
C ASN A 417 46.05 -5.79 -18.39
N GLY A 418 46.11 -4.51 -17.98
CA GLY A 418 45.85 -4.11 -16.60
C GLY A 418 44.36 -4.19 -16.28
N PHE A 419 43.92 -5.28 -15.65
CA PHE A 419 42.53 -5.50 -15.25
C PHE A 419 41.98 -4.32 -14.42
N GLU A 420 42.69 -3.94 -13.35
CA GLU A 420 42.30 -2.86 -12.44
C GLU A 420 42.13 -1.51 -13.14
N LEU A 421 42.97 -1.21 -14.14
CA LEU A 421 42.87 0.02 -14.92
C LEU A 421 41.65 0.01 -15.83
N ARG A 422 41.35 -1.13 -16.46
CA ARG A 422 40.16 -1.25 -17.32
C ARG A 422 38.88 -1.18 -16.51
N LEU A 423 38.83 -1.82 -15.35
CA LEU A 423 37.67 -1.79 -14.47
C LEU A 423 37.41 -0.37 -13.95
N GLY A 424 38.43 0.29 -13.38
CA GLY A 424 38.29 1.67 -12.89
C GLY A 424 38.00 2.67 -14.01
N PHE A 425 38.52 2.43 -15.22
CA PHE A 425 38.20 3.28 -16.38
C PHE A 425 36.75 3.07 -16.85
N ALA A 426 36.27 1.82 -16.90
CA ALA A 426 34.88 1.52 -17.23
C ALA A 426 33.90 2.14 -16.22
N GLU A 427 34.23 2.08 -14.93
CA GLU A 427 33.47 2.74 -13.85
C GLU A 427 33.36 4.24 -14.08
N LEU A 428 34.50 4.92 -14.23
CA LEU A 428 34.55 6.37 -14.43
C LEU A 428 33.77 6.80 -15.68
N LEU A 429 33.91 6.05 -16.78
CA LEU A 429 33.17 6.33 -18.02
C LEU A 429 31.65 6.12 -17.85
N CYS A 430 31.23 5.12 -17.08
CA CYS A 430 29.82 4.93 -16.75
C CYS A 430 29.27 6.05 -15.84
N GLU A 431 30.08 6.62 -14.96
CA GLU A 431 29.67 7.79 -14.15
C GLU A 431 29.55 9.07 -14.97
N GLN A 432 30.42 9.24 -15.98
CA GLN A 432 30.36 10.35 -16.93
C GLN A 432 29.33 10.15 -18.05
N GLU A 433 28.55 9.09 -17.99
CA GLU A 433 27.56 8.73 -19.01
C GLU A 433 28.17 8.56 -20.42
N GLN A 434 29.47 8.25 -20.51
CA GLN A 434 30.21 7.99 -21.75
C GLN A 434 30.09 6.50 -22.13
N TRP A 435 28.87 6.07 -22.42
CA TRP A 435 28.52 4.65 -22.58
C TRP A 435 29.22 3.94 -23.75
N GLU A 436 29.50 4.66 -24.83
CA GLU A 436 30.17 4.12 -26.02
C GLU A 436 31.63 3.74 -25.73
N ASP A 437 32.33 4.54 -24.92
CA ASP A 437 33.70 4.28 -24.50
C ASP A 437 33.74 3.30 -23.32
N ALA A 438 32.72 3.29 -22.45
CA ALA A 438 32.68 2.45 -21.24
C ALA A 438 32.59 0.95 -21.56
N LEU A 439 31.69 0.57 -22.46
CA LEU A 439 31.43 -0.84 -22.81
C LEU A 439 32.70 -1.60 -23.23
N PRO A 440 33.52 -1.13 -24.20
CA PRO A 440 34.72 -1.87 -24.61
C PRO A 440 35.76 -2.00 -23.49
N GLN A 441 35.80 -1.08 -22.52
CA GLN A 441 36.69 -1.23 -21.36
C GLN A 441 36.17 -2.29 -20.39
N ALA A 442 34.85 -2.31 -20.14
CA ALA A 442 34.22 -3.34 -19.32
C ALA A 442 34.37 -4.74 -19.94
N GLU A 443 34.11 -4.89 -21.24
CA GLU A 443 34.30 -6.16 -21.97
C GLU A 443 35.76 -6.65 -21.94
N ALA A 444 36.72 -5.73 -22.09
CA ALA A 444 38.12 -6.06 -21.97
C ALA A 444 38.52 -6.43 -20.52
N ALA A 445 37.90 -5.82 -19.50
CA ALA A 445 38.07 -6.23 -18.11
C ALA A 445 37.51 -7.64 -17.85
N ILE A 446 36.32 -7.94 -18.38
CA ILE A 446 35.70 -9.28 -18.34
C ILE A 446 36.61 -10.32 -19.00
N ALA A 447 37.20 -10.00 -20.17
CA ALA A 447 38.10 -10.91 -20.87
C ALA A 447 39.37 -11.25 -20.07
N LEU A 448 39.85 -10.32 -19.23
CA LEU A 448 41.02 -10.54 -18.38
C LEU A 448 40.66 -11.30 -17.10
N ASN A 449 39.53 -10.97 -16.47
CA ASN A 449 39.05 -11.65 -15.27
C ASN A 449 37.52 -11.80 -15.28
N PRO A 450 37.00 -12.94 -15.80
CA PRO A 450 35.56 -13.16 -15.93
C PRO A 450 34.81 -13.36 -14.61
N GLN A 451 35.52 -13.55 -13.50
CA GLN A 451 34.93 -13.89 -12.19
C GLN A 451 34.58 -12.65 -11.34
N ILE A 452 34.78 -11.44 -11.87
CA ILE A 452 34.51 -10.20 -11.15
C ILE A 452 33.16 -9.64 -11.57
N ALA A 453 32.21 -9.60 -10.63
CA ALA A 453 30.84 -9.15 -10.85
C ALA A 453 30.78 -7.69 -11.36
N GLN A 454 31.61 -6.80 -10.83
CA GLN A 454 31.64 -5.37 -11.19
C GLN A 454 31.89 -5.14 -12.68
N ALA A 455 32.77 -5.95 -13.31
CA ALA A 455 33.08 -5.81 -14.73
C ALA A 455 31.85 -6.11 -15.61
N HIS A 456 31.12 -7.18 -15.27
CA HIS A 456 29.86 -7.54 -15.93
C HIS A 456 28.76 -6.50 -15.66
N TYR A 457 28.69 -5.98 -14.43
CA TYR A 457 27.77 -4.91 -14.09
C TYR A 457 27.98 -3.65 -14.95
N TYR A 458 29.22 -3.15 -15.09
CA TYR A 458 29.48 -1.95 -15.89
C TYR A 458 29.17 -2.18 -17.37
N ALA A 459 29.45 -3.38 -17.92
CA ALA A 459 29.05 -3.73 -19.28
C ALA A 459 27.52 -3.75 -19.44
N GLY A 460 26.81 -4.36 -18.49
CA GLY A 460 25.36 -4.38 -18.42
C GLY A 460 24.75 -2.99 -18.33
N ARG A 461 25.20 -2.16 -17.38
CA ARG A 461 24.75 -0.77 -17.18
C ARG A 461 24.96 0.08 -18.43
N ALA A 462 26.12 -0.04 -19.09
CA ALA A 462 26.38 0.68 -20.34
C ALA A 462 25.42 0.26 -21.46
N GLN A 463 25.01 -1.01 -21.53
CA GLN A 463 24.01 -1.47 -22.50
C GLN A 463 22.59 -1.02 -22.16
N VAL A 464 22.20 -1.02 -20.87
CA VAL A 464 20.93 -0.47 -20.39
C VAL A 464 20.81 1.01 -20.76
N ALA A 465 21.82 1.82 -20.46
CA ALA A 465 21.79 3.25 -20.79
C ALA A 465 21.72 3.53 -22.31
N ARG A 466 22.17 2.58 -23.15
CA ARG A 466 22.06 2.64 -24.62
C ARG A 466 20.75 2.08 -25.16
N ALA A 467 19.80 1.72 -24.28
CA ALA A 467 18.55 1.05 -24.61
C ALA A 467 18.71 -0.30 -25.34
N ASN A 468 19.89 -0.93 -25.23
CA ASN A 468 20.16 -2.26 -25.78
C ASN A 468 19.79 -3.34 -24.76
N TRP A 469 18.54 -3.34 -24.31
CA TRP A 469 18.06 -4.14 -23.17
C TRP A 469 18.38 -5.64 -23.31
N GLN A 470 18.15 -6.20 -24.50
CA GLN A 470 18.41 -7.62 -24.78
C GLN A 470 19.89 -8.00 -24.62
N ALA A 471 20.81 -7.10 -24.98
CA ALA A 471 22.24 -7.34 -24.86
C ALA A 471 22.75 -7.11 -23.42
N ALA A 472 22.02 -6.34 -22.60
CA ALA A 472 22.38 -6.08 -21.22
C ALA A 472 22.15 -7.28 -20.29
N ILE A 473 21.06 -8.04 -20.51
CA ILE A 473 20.65 -9.17 -19.67
C ILE A 473 21.76 -10.18 -19.38
N PRO A 474 22.47 -10.76 -20.37
CA PRO A 474 23.47 -11.80 -20.09
C PRO A 474 24.63 -11.27 -19.22
N TYR A 475 25.00 -9.99 -19.37
CA TYR A 475 26.00 -9.37 -18.51
C TYR A 475 25.47 -9.22 -17.07
N LEU A 476 24.24 -8.73 -16.90
CA LEU A 476 23.67 -8.49 -15.58
C LEU A 476 23.35 -9.80 -14.84
N GLU A 477 22.86 -10.83 -15.54
CA GLU A 477 22.64 -12.18 -15.00
C GLU A 477 23.96 -12.80 -14.50
N GLN A 478 25.04 -12.67 -15.29
CA GLN A 478 26.35 -13.15 -14.86
C GLN A 478 26.88 -12.35 -13.67
N ALA A 479 26.67 -11.03 -13.63
CA ALA A 479 27.04 -10.20 -12.50
C ALA A 479 26.32 -10.62 -11.20
N VAL A 480 25.02 -10.92 -11.28
CA VAL A 480 24.21 -11.42 -10.15
C VAL A 480 24.60 -12.85 -9.74
N THR A 481 25.01 -13.68 -10.69
CA THR A 481 25.49 -15.05 -10.41
C THR A 481 26.80 -15.03 -9.64
N LEU A 482 27.70 -14.11 -9.98
CA LEU A 482 29.00 -13.94 -9.32
C LEU A 482 28.87 -13.25 -7.96
N ASP A 483 28.05 -12.20 -7.89
CA ASP A 483 27.74 -11.50 -6.65
C ASP A 483 26.24 -11.26 -6.52
N SER A 484 25.62 -12.16 -5.77
CA SER A 484 24.19 -12.13 -5.49
C SER A 484 23.80 -11.09 -4.43
N GLN A 485 24.73 -10.39 -3.79
CA GLN A 485 24.42 -9.35 -2.80
C GLN A 485 24.57 -7.94 -3.37
N PHE A 486 25.16 -7.80 -4.55
CA PHE A 486 25.33 -6.50 -5.18
C PHE A 486 24.01 -5.99 -5.79
N PHE A 487 23.40 -5.02 -5.09
CA PHE A 487 22.11 -4.40 -5.42
C PHE A 487 22.01 -3.94 -6.88
N TRP A 488 23.01 -3.17 -7.35
CA TRP A 488 22.94 -2.50 -8.64
C TRP A 488 22.81 -3.47 -9.81
N SER A 489 23.47 -4.63 -9.78
CA SER A 489 23.34 -5.64 -10.83
C SER A 489 21.90 -6.13 -11.00
N ARG A 490 21.19 -6.40 -9.89
CA ARG A 490 19.77 -6.81 -9.96
C ARG A 490 18.87 -5.66 -10.37
N TYR A 491 19.07 -4.48 -9.80
CA TYR A 491 18.25 -3.32 -10.14
C TYR A 491 18.29 -3.02 -11.65
N PHE A 492 19.49 -2.94 -12.24
CA PHE A 492 19.63 -2.68 -13.68
C PHE A 492 19.18 -3.87 -14.54
N TRP A 493 19.23 -5.10 -14.02
CA TRP A 493 18.61 -6.25 -14.71
C TRP A 493 17.09 -6.09 -14.79
N GLY A 494 16.47 -5.72 -13.67
CA GLY A 494 15.05 -5.37 -13.63
C GLY A 494 14.69 -4.22 -14.56
N GLU A 495 15.52 -3.17 -14.61
CA GLU A 495 15.35 -2.05 -15.54
C GLU A 495 15.46 -2.49 -17.01
N ALA A 496 16.40 -3.37 -17.35
CA ALA A 496 16.49 -3.94 -18.69
C ALA A 496 15.24 -4.76 -19.06
N LEU A 497 14.70 -5.55 -18.11
CA LEU A 497 13.48 -6.33 -18.33
C LEU A 497 12.24 -5.44 -18.50
N LEU A 498 12.14 -4.33 -17.74
CA LEU A 498 11.12 -3.31 -17.97
C LEU A 498 11.20 -2.70 -19.39
N GLY A 499 12.41 -2.47 -19.89
CA GLY A 499 12.62 -1.98 -21.26
C GLY A 499 12.25 -2.98 -22.36
N LEU A 500 12.23 -4.28 -22.04
CA LEU A 500 11.74 -5.35 -22.92
C LEU A 500 10.26 -5.67 -22.73
N GLU A 501 9.57 -4.97 -21.83
CA GLU A 501 8.18 -5.25 -21.46
C GLU A 501 7.99 -6.67 -20.85
N ASP A 502 9.06 -7.30 -20.35
CA ASP A 502 8.97 -8.52 -19.55
C ASP A 502 8.62 -8.15 -18.10
N TRP A 503 7.37 -7.77 -17.89
CA TRP A 503 6.87 -7.26 -16.60
C TRP A 503 7.02 -8.29 -15.48
N GLN A 504 6.81 -9.57 -15.78
CA GLN A 504 6.87 -10.64 -14.79
C GLN A 504 8.30 -10.95 -14.36
N GLY A 505 9.24 -11.00 -15.30
CA GLY A 505 10.65 -11.10 -14.99
C GLY A 505 11.15 -9.86 -14.23
N ALA A 506 10.75 -8.67 -14.67
CA ALA A 506 11.12 -7.41 -14.03
C ALA A 506 10.66 -7.36 -12.56
N ALA A 507 9.39 -7.67 -12.28
CA ALA A 507 8.85 -7.69 -10.93
C ALA A 507 9.64 -8.66 -10.03
N ALA A 508 9.92 -9.88 -10.49
CA ALA A 508 10.64 -10.88 -9.70
C ALA A 508 12.09 -10.44 -9.37
N VAL A 509 12.80 -9.88 -10.36
CA VAL A 509 14.19 -9.43 -10.17
C VAL A 509 14.26 -8.19 -9.29
N LEU A 510 13.35 -7.23 -9.47
CA LEU A 510 13.29 -6.00 -8.68
C LEU A 510 12.85 -6.28 -7.25
N ASP A 511 11.87 -7.14 -7.02
CA ASP A 511 11.44 -7.57 -5.68
C ASP A 511 12.58 -8.24 -4.91
N ALA A 512 13.38 -9.07 -5.58
CA ALA A 512 14.60 -9.64 -5.00
C ALA A 512 15.74 -8.61 -4.79
N ALA A 513 15.71 -7.46 -5.47
CA ALA A 513 16.68 -6.40 -5.31
C ALA A 513 16.37 -5.50 -4.10
N MET A 514 15.09 -5.21 -3.84
CA MET A 514 14.70 -4.23 -2.83
C MET A 514 15.18 -4.54 -1.40
N PRO A 515 15.21 -5.80 -0.92
CA PRO A 515 15.79 -6.13 0.38
C PRO A 515 17.29 -5.81 0.52
N LEU A 516 18.03 -5.70 -0.59
CA LEU A 516 19.46 -5.37 -0.56
C LEU A 516 19.73 -3.87 -0.41
N ASN A 517 18.80 -3.03 -0.86
CA ASN A 517 18.85 -1.58 -0.66
C ASN A 517 17.43 -1.03 -0.43
N PRO A 518 16.90 -1.18 0.81
CA PRO A 518 15.50 -0.85 1.11
C PRO A 518 15.18 0.64 1.04
N GLU A 519 16.18 1.52 1.00
CA GLU A 519 15.97 2.97 1.02
C GLU A 519 16.01 3.58 -0.40
N TYR A 520 16.15 2.77 -1.45
CA TYR A 520 16.29 3.26 -2.82
C TYR A 520 14.94 3.47 -3.53
N PRO A 521 14.46 4.73 -3.69
CA PRO A 521 13.07 4.97 -4.08
C PRO A 521 12.76 4.59 -5.52
N ARG A 522 13.70 4.80 -6.45
CA ARG A 522 13.53 4.48 -7.88
C ARG A 522 13.34 2.98 -8.11
N GLY A 523 13.93 2.14 -7.27
CA GLY A 523 13.73 0.69 -7.28
C GLY A 523 12.27 0.31 -7.06
N TYR A 524 11.64 0.88 -6.05
CA TYR A 524 10.22 0.70 -5.77
C TYR A 524 9.31 1.32 -6.85
N CYS A 525 9.71 2.43 -7.48
CA CYS A 525 8.97 2.97 -8.63
C CYS A 525 8.97 1.97 -9.81
N HIS A 526 10.13 1.40 -10.13
CA HIS A 526 10.27 0.41 -11.20
C HIS A 526 9.51 -0.87 -10.89
N LEU A 527 9.54 -1.32 -9.63
CA LEU A 527 8.77 -2.48 -9.15
C LEU A 527 7.27 -2.20 -9.22
N GLY A 528 6.82 -1.04 -8.76
CA GLY A 528 5.42 -0.61 -8.85
C GLY A 528 4.94 -0.53 -10.29
N ARG A 529 5.79 -0.08 -11.23
CA ARG A 529 5.47 -0.07 -12.66
C ARG A 529 5.30 -1.48 -13.21
N ALA A 530 6.21 -2.40 -12.87
CA ALA A 530 6.08 -3.79 -13.27
C ALA A 530 4.75 -4.40 -12.78
N TYR A 531 4.37 -4.16 -11.52
CA TYR A 531 3.10 -4.63 -10.96
C TYR A 531 1.87 -3.98 -11.58
N LEU A 532 1.94 -2.68 -11.90
CA LEU A 532 0.85 -1.96 -12.55
C LEU A 532 0.51 -2.55 -13.92
N GLU A 533 1.52 -2.85 -14.73
CA GLU A 533 1.35 -3.47 -16.06
C GLU A 533 0.92 -4.95 -15.98
N LEU A 534 1.21 -5.63 -14.87
CA LEU A 534 0.70 -6.98 -14.57
C LEU A 534 -0.73 -6.98 -14.02
N GLU A 535 -1.38 -5.81 -13.92
CA GLU A 535 -2.68 -5.63 -13.28
C GLU A 535 -2.71 -6.06 -11.79
N GLN A 536 -1.53 -6.18 -11.17
CA GLN A 536 -1.36 -6.46 -9.74
C GLN A 536 -1.39 -5.15 -8.95
N TYR A 537 -2.56 -4.51 -8.97
CA TYR A 537 -2.74 -3.14 -8.47
C TYR A 537 -2.41 -3.01 -6.97
N SER A 538 -2.66 -4.05 -6.15
CA SER A 538 -2.44 -3.99 -4.70
C SER A 538 -0.96 -3.95 -4.33
N GLU A 539 -0.16 -4.73 -5.03
CA GLU A 539 1.29 -4.79 -4.94
C GLU A 539 1.92 -3.52 -5.51
N ALA A 540 1.37 -3.01 -6.63
CA ALA A 540 1.77 -1.72 -7.19
C ALA A 540 1.58 -0.57 -6.19
N VAL A 541 0.43 -0.51 -5.52
CA VAL A 541 0.14 0.48 -4.47
C VAL A 541 1.14 0.39 -3.32
N GLN A 542 1.47 -0.82 -2.86
CA GLN A 542 2.46 -1.00 -1.79
C GLN A 542 3.85 -0.51 -2.22
N ALA A 543 4.30 -0.89 -3.41
CA ALA A 543 5.59 -0.47 -3.95
C ALA A 543 5.66 1.06 -4.09
N TYR A 544 4.65 1.70 -4.69
CA TYR A 544 4.66 3.16 -4.82
C TYR A 544 4.56 3.90 -3.48
N ARG A 545 3.82 3.37 -2.49
CA ARG A 545 3.81 3.93 -1.13
C ARG A 545 5.18 3.87 -0.46
N GLN A 546 5.92 2.77 -0.65
CA GLN A 546 7.30 2.66 -0.17
C GLN A 546 8.22 3.66 -0.88
N ALA A 547 8.10 3.79 -2.22
CA ALA A 547 8.87 4.77 -2.98
C ALA A 547 8.67 6.19 -2.43
N ILE A 548 7.43 6.58 -2.16
CA ILE A 548 7.09 7.90 -1.61
C ILE A 548 7.63 8.05 -0.17
N ALA A 549 7.53 7.01 0.65
CA ALA A 549 8.05 7.03 2.03
C ALA A 549 9.57 7.30 2.08
N PHE A 550 10.32 6.82 1.09
CA PHE A 550 11.76 7.05 0.95
C PHE A 550 12.10 8.29 0.11
N GLY A 551 11.12 9.11 -0.26
CA GLY A 551 11.33 10.43 -0.86
C GLY A 551 11.34 10.46 -2.40
N SER A 552 10.62 9.54 -3.08
CA SER A 552 10.38 9.69 -4.52
C SER A 552 9.42 10.84 -4.85
N ASN A 553 9.59 11.42 -6.04
CA ASN A 553 8.87 12.61 -6.51
C ASN A 553 7.51 12.29 -7.19
N ASP A 554 6.92 13.33 -7.76
CA ASP A 554 5.67 13.47 -8.52
C ASP A 554 5.24 12.25 -9.36
N VAL A 555 6.16 11.63 -10.12
CA VAL A 555 5.87 10.45 -10.97
C VAL A 555 5.34 9.27 -10.14
N SER A 556 5.77 9.14 -8.88
CA SER A 556 5.26 8.09 -7.99
C SER A 556 3.87 8.40 -7.47
N TYR A 557 3.53 9.68 -7.29
CA TYR A 557 2.18 10.10 -6.90
C TYR A 557 1.19 9.87 -8.04
N SER A 558 1.56 10.15 -9.30
CA SER A 558 0.66 9.95 -10.45
C SER A 558 0.41 8.47 -10.69
N HIS A 559 1.46 7.64 -10.69
CA HIS A 559 1.30 6.19 -10.83
C HIS A 559 0.61 5.53 -9.62
N LEU A 560 0.81 6.02 -8.39
CA LEU A 560 0.06 5.55 -7.22
C LEU A 560 -1.42 5.92 -7.34
N GLY A 561 -1.74 7.15 -7.75
CA GLY A 561 -3.11 7.59 -8.00
C GLY A 561 -3.79 6.75 -9.08
N LEU A 562 -3.07 6.43 -10.17
CA LEU A 562 -3.55 5.53 -11.21
C LEU A 562 -3.76 4.09 -10.70
N ALA A 563 -2.84 3.56 -9.89
CA ALA A 563 -2.99 2.22 -9.30
C ALA A 563 -4.20 2.15 -8.35
N LEU A 564 -4.44 3.21 -7.55
CA LEU A 564 -5.59 3.32 -6.65
C LEU A 564 -6.91 3.48 -7.42
N LEU A 565 -6.92 4.26 -8.51
CA LEU A 565 -8.05 4.35 -9.44
C LEU A 565 -8.42 2.96 -9.98
N LYS A 566 -7.44 2.17 -10.43
CA LYS A 566 -7.69 0.80 -10.93
C LYS A 566 -8.14 -0.19 -9.85
N LEU A 567 -7.83 0.10 -8.60
CA LEU A 567 -8.28 -0.64 -7.42
C LEU A 567 -9.66 -0.22 -6.90
N GLU A 568 -10.27 0.79 -7.52
CA GLU A 568 -11.53 1.39 -7.09
C GLU A 568 -11.45 2.06 -5.68
N ASP A 569 -10.24 2.38 -5.20
CA ASP A 569 -10.02 3.18 -3.99
C ASP A 569 -9.99 4.67 -4.36
N TRP A 570 -11.17 5.20 -4.68
CA TRP A 570 -11.33 6.56 -5.19
C TRP A 570 -10.89 7.63 -4.19
N ASP A 571 -11.23 7.46 -2.91
CA ASP A 571 -10.87 8.42 -1.86
C ASP A 571 -9.36 8.44 -1.63
N GLY A 572 -8.73 7.26 -1.58
CA GLY A 572 -7.27 7.16 -1.51
C GLY A 572 -6.58 7.76 -2.73
N ALA A 573 -7.12 7.57 -3.93
CA ALA A 573 -6.60 8.16 -5.16
C ALA A 573 -6.67 9.70 -5.13
N ILE A 574 -7.81 10.27 -4.70
CA ILE A 574 -7.98 11.73 -4.55
C ILE A 574 -6.96 12.30 -3.57
N ASP A 575 -6.79 11.68 -2.40
CA ASP A 575 -5.85 12.13 -1.38
C ASP A 575 -4.40 12.14 -1.89
N VAL A 576 -3.98 11.08 -2.57
CA VAL A 576 -2.62 10.96 -3.14
C VAL A 576 -2.41 11.98 -4.24
N LEU A 577 -3.35 12.13 -5.18
CA LEU A 577 -3.22 13.06 -6.30
C LEU A 577 -3.23 14.52 -5.82
N ASN A 578 -4.03 14.87 -4.81
CA ASN A 578 -4.00 16.19 -4.19
C ASN A 578 -2.66 16.49 -3.49
N ARG A 579 -2.04 15.52 -2.83
CA ARG A 579 -0.67 15.69 -2.31
C ARG A 579 0.36 15.86 -3.43
N GLY A 580 0.18 15.18 -4.56
CA GLY A 580 0.96 15.45 -5.77
C GLY A 580 0.84 16.90 -6.23
N LEU A 581 -0.38 17.44 -6.23
CA LEU A 581 -0.66 18.85 -6.54
C LEU A 581 -0.10 19.84 -5.52
N GLU A 582 0.04 19.47 -4.24
CA GLU A 582 0.74 20.31 -3.26
C GLU A 582 2.23 20.50 -3.62
N LEU A 583 2.85 19.47 -4.22
CA LEU A 583 4.24 19.51 -4.69
C LEU A 583 4.38 20.24 -6.03
N LYS A 584 3.45 19.96 -6.97
CA LYS A 584 3.37 20.61 -8.28
C LYS A 584 1.93 21.05 -8.58
N PRO A 585 1.58 22.29 -8.23
CA PRO A 585 0.22 22.82 -8.42
C PRO A 585 -0.22 22.90 -9.89
N ASP A 586 0.75 23.07 -10.79
CA ASP A 586 0.56 23.35 -12.22
C ASP A 586 0.82 22.12 -13.11
N ASP A 587 0.82 20.90 -12.57
CA ASP A 587 1.02 19.67 -13.34
C ASP A 587 -0.31 19.18 -13.96
N GLU A 588 -0.36 19.06 -15.29
CA GLU A 588 -1.59 18.66 -15.98
C GLU A 588 -2.02 17.22 -15.67
N GLU A 589 -1.05 16.34 -15.40
CA GLU A 589 -1.28 14.90 -15.25
C GLU A 589 -2.09 14.60 -13.97
N PHE A 590 -1.82 15.32 -12.88
CA PHE A 590 -2.57 15.18 -11.64
C PHE A 590 -4.02 15.63 -11.76
N HIS A 591 -4.27 16.78 -12.38
CA HIS A 591 -5.63 17.27 -12.64
C HIS A 591 -6.39 16.34 -13.59
N TRP A 592 -5.69 15.76 -14.59
CA TRP A 592 -6.25 14.76 -15.48
C TRP A 592 -6.64 13.46 -14.74
N LEU A 593 -5.74 12.89 -13.93
CA LEU A 593 -6.03 11.68 -13.16
C LEU A 593 -7.16 11.91 -12.13
N LEU A 594 -7.19 13.08 -11.47
CA LEU A 594 -8.28 13.45 -10.57
C LEU A 594 -9.62 13.46 -11.29
N SER A 595 -9.66 13.99 -12.52
CA SER A 595 -10.89 13.96 -13.29
C SER A 595 -11.39 12.54 -13.54
N GLN A 596 -10.50 11.59 -13.85
CA GLN A 596 -10.88 10.18 -14.04
C GLN A 596 -11.43 9.58 -12.74
N VAL A 597 -10.81 9.89 -11.59
CA VAL A 597 -11.29 9.42 -10.30
C VAL A 597 -12.68 9.97 -9.99
N PHE A 598 -12.91 11.26 -10.23
CA PHE A 598 -14.22 11.88 -10.01
C PHE A 598 -15.30 11.36 -10.98
N VAL A 599 -14.93 11.00 -12.21
CA VAL A 599 -15.83 10.32 -13.16
C VAL A 599 -16.29 8.96 -12.62
N GLU A 600 -15.37 8.11 -12.17
CA GLU A 600 -15.72 6.80 -11.62
C GLU A 600 -16.53 6.92 -10.32
N LYS A 601 -16.26 7.96 -9.51
CA LYS A 601 -17.02 8.30 -8.30
C LYS A 601 -18.39 8.95 -8.58
N GLN A 602 -18.68 9.29 -9.84
CA GLN A 602 -19.88 10.02 -10.29
C GLN A 602 -20.02 11.44 -9.70
N ASP A 603 -18.90 12.05 -9.28
CA ASP A 603 -18.86 13.46 -8.84
C ASP A 603 -18.55 14.37 -10.04
N TRP A 604 -19.60 14.65 -10.81
CA TRP A 604 -19.49 15.31 -12.11
C TRP A 604 -18.97 16.74 -12.01
N GLN A 605 -19.31 17.47 -10.94
CA GLN A 605 -18.88 18.85 -10.77
C GLN A 605 -17.37 18.93 -10.53
N ALA A 606 -16.85 18.10 -9.63
CA ALA A 606 -15.41 18.00 -9.37
C ALA A 606 -14.64 17.49 -10.60
N ALA A 607 -15.22 16.55 -11.37
CA ALA A 607 -14.64 16.07 -12.61
C ALA A 607 -14.48 17.19 -13.65
N ILE A 608 -15.51 18.02 -13.86
CA ILE A 608 -15.47 19.15 -14.81
C ILE A 608 -14.41 20.17 -14.38
N GLU A 609 -14.37 20.54 -13.09
CA GLU A 609 -13.37 21.47 -12.57
C GLU A 609 -11.93 20.96 -12.77
N ALA A 610 -11.69 19.67 -12.47
CA ALA A 610 -10.38 19.04 -12.62
C ALA A 610 -9.92 19.01 -14.08
N VAL A 611 -10.80 18.65 -15.02
CA VAL A 611 -10.45 18.73 -16.45
C VAL A 611 -10.22 20.17 -16.89
N GLY A 612 -11.05 21.12 -16.46
CA GLY A 612 -10.89 22.54 -16.79
C GLY A 612 -9.51 23.08 -16.41
N ARG A 613 -9.00 22.66 -15.24
CA ARG A 613 -7.64 23.00 -14.80
C ARG A 613 -6.56 22.32 -15.63
N ALA A 614 -6.70 21.02 -15.94
CA ALA A 614 -5.75 20.31 -16.79
C ALA A 614 -5.61 20.96 -18.18
N VAL A 615 -6.74 21.36 -18.78
CA VAL A 615 -6.79 22.01 -20.10
C VAL A 615 -6.21 23.43 -20.04
N ALA A 616 -6.52 24.21 -19.00
CA ALA A 616 -5.98 25.56 -18.84
C ALA A 616 -4.45 25.58 -18.74
N LEU A 617 -3.85 24.55 -18.14
CA LEU A 617 -2.40 24.43 -17.97
C LEU A 617 -1.70 24.04 -19.28
N LYS A 618 -2.31 23.19 -20.12
CA LYS A 618 -1.71 22.74 -21.38
C LYS A 618 -2.74 22.58 -22.51
N PRO A 619 -3.10 23.69 -23.19
CA PRO A 619 -4.13 23.68 -24.24
C PRO A 619 -3.76 22.88 -25.49
N GLU A 620 -2.46 22.76 -25.80
CA GLU A 620 -1.94 22.15 -27.04
C GLU A 620 -1.62 20.64 -26.90
N GLY A 621 -1.47 20.12 -25.67
CA GLY A 621 -1.05 18.74 -25.40
C GLY A 621 -2.20 17.74 -25.23
N LEU A 622 -3.41 18.24 -24.97
CA LEU A 622 -4.65 17.48 -24.89
C LEU A 622 -5.41 17.67 -26.20
N GLU A 623 -5.03 16.96 -27.26
CA GLU A 623 -5.88 16.83 -28.45
C GLU A 623 -7.23 16.23 -28.02
N PHE A 624 -8.20 17.09 -27.73
CA PHE A 624 -9.63 16.88 -27.92
C PHE A 624 -10.17 15.46 -27.59
N ASN A 625 -9.99 15.02 -26.34
CA ASN A 625 -10.42 13.69 -25.89
C ASN A 625 -11.96 13.50 -26.02
N PRO A 626 -12.44 12.52 -26.80
CA PRO A 626 -13.87 12.23 -26.99
C PRO A 626 -14.62 11.90 -25.70
N GLN A 627 -13.94 11.32 -24.70
CA GLN A 627 -14.53 10.95 -23.41
C GLN A 627 -14.92 12.19 -22.59
N PHE A 628 -14.13 13.27 -22.69
CA PHE A 628 -14.44 14.55 -22.06
C PHE A 628 -15.68 15.22 -22.67
N LYS A 629 -15.83 15.15 -24.01
CA LYS A 629 -17.03 15.66 -24.71
C LYS A 629 -18.28 14.88 -24.31
N GLN A 630 -18.16 13.57 -24.16
CA GLN A 630 -19.27 12.70 -23.75
C GLN A 630 -19.68 12.91 -22.27
N LEU A 631 -18.72 13.30 -21.42
CA LEU A 631 -18.94 13.64 -20.01
C LEU A 631 -19.72 14.95 -19.86
N LEU A 632 -19.31 16.02 -20.57
CA LEU A 632 -20.03 17.29 -20.64
C LEU A 632 -21.45 17.14 -21.20
N CYS A 633 -21.63 16.27 -22.19
CA CYS A 633 -22.94 16.02 -22.81
C CYS A 633 -23.93 15.26 -21.92
N ARG A 634 -23.47 14.52 -20.89
CA ARG A 634 -24.36 13.61 -20.17
C ARG A 634 -25.22 14.30 -19.11
N GLN A 635 -24.68 15.12 -18.20
CA GLN A 635 -25.48 15.65 -17.06
C GLN A 635 -25.04 17.00 -16.43
N GLY A 636 -24.21 17.83 -17.10
CA GLY A 636 -23.92 19.19 -16.60
C GLY A 636 -25.05 20.20 -16.90
N PRO A 637 -25.13 21.36 -16.21
CA PRO A 637 -26.02 22.44 -16.62
C PRO A 637 -25.62 22.92 -18.02
N LEU A 638 -26.36 22.44 -19.02
CA LEU A 638 -26.09 22.59 -20.46
C LEU A 638 -25.88 24.06 -20.91
N HIS A 639 -26.33 25.04 -20.11
CA HIS A 639 -26.18 26.46 -20.40
C HIS A 639 -24.75 27.00 -20.27
N GLU A 640 -23.95 26.53 -19.30
CA GLU A 640 -22.57 27.02 -19.13
C GLU A 640 -21.63 26.42 -20.19
N ALA A 641 -21.85 25.16 -20.58
CA ALA A 641 -21.09 24.49 -21.61
C ALA A 641 -21.21 25.15 -23.00
N VAL A 642 -22.36 25.78 -23.32
CA VAL A 642 -22.58 26.44 -24.61
C VAL A 642 -21.68 27.66 -24.79
N ASP A 643 -21.43 28.44 -23.74
CA ASP A 643 -20.57 29.62 -23.82
C ASP A 643 -19.10 29.23 -24.04
N ASP A 644 -18.64 28.14 -23.43
CA ASP A 644 -17.30 27.59 -23.63
C ASP A 644 -17.14 26.99 -25.04
N TRP A 645 -18.14 26.25 -25.52
CA TRP A 645 -18.16 25.77 -26.91
C TRP A 645 -18.17 26.92 -27.92
N GLN A 646 -18.89 28.01 -27.61
CA GLN A 646 -18.94 29.20 -28.45
C GLN A 646 -17.58 29.90 -28.50
N GLN A 647 -16.88 30.05 -27.37
CA GLN A 647 -15.52 30.58 -27.31
C GLN A 647 -14.53 29.70 -28.11
N ALA A 648 -14.62 28.38 -27.99
CA ALA A 648 -13.78 27.45 -28.74
C ALA A 648 -14.01 27.56 -30.26
N VAL A 649 -15.28 27.64 -30.70
CA VAL A 649 -15.62 27.87 -32.12
C VAL A 649 -15.15 29.25 -32.58
N ASP A 650 -15.20 30.29 -31.75
CA ASP A 650 -14.71 31.62 -32.11
C ASP A 650 -13.18 31.68 -32.24
N LEU A 651 -12.44 30.83 -31.51
CA LEU A 651 -10.99 30.66 -31.68
C LEU A 651 -10.64 29.91 -32.97
N ASN A 652 -11.43 28.89 -33.35
CA ASN A 652 -11.22 28.14 -34.59
C ASN A 652 -12.54 27.77 -35.29
N ARG A 653 -13.04 28.68 -36.14
CA ARG A 653 -14.36 28.54 -36.79
C ARG A 653 -14.46 27.44 -37.85
N ASP A 654 -13.34 27.02 -38.43
CA ASP A 654 -13.32 26.05 -39.52
C ASP A 654 -12.98 24.62 -39.05
N ASP A 655 -13.00 24.38 -37.73
CA ASP A 655 -12.88 23.03 -37.18
C ASP A 655 -14.25 22.31 -37.20
N PRO A 656 -14.40 21.22 -37.98
CA PRO A 656 -15.65 20.47 -38.06
C PRO A 656 -16.06 19.87 -36.71
N GLN A 657 -15.14 19.40 -35.86
CA GLN A 657 -15.50 18.80 -34.58
C GLN A 657 -15.97 19.82 -33.54
N LEU A 658 -15.47 21.06 -33.61
CA LEU A 658 -15.96 22.16 -32.77
C LEU A 658 -17.38 22.56 -33.15
N GLN A 659 -17.65 22.66 -34.46
CA GLN A 659 -18.98 22.93 -34.98
C GLN A 659 -19.99 21.84 -34.61
N LEU A 660 -19.56 20.56 -34.61
CA LEU A 660 -20.38 19.45 -34.15
C LEU A 660 -20.65 19.53 -32.64
N GLY A 661 -19.62 19.80 -31.83
CA GLY A 661 -19.73 19.91 -30.37
C GLY A 661 -20.68 21.01 -29.91
N LEU A 662 -20.52 22.23 -30.46
CA LEU A 662 -21.43 23.34 -30.19
C LEU A 662 -22.87 23.03 -30.66
N GLY A 663 -23.02 22.42 -31.84
CA GLY A 663 -24.32 22.03 -32.37
C GLY A 663 -25.07 21.02 -31.48
N VAL A 664 -24.36 20.03 -30.94
CA VAL A 664 -24.94 19.05 -29.99
C VAL A 664 -25.29 19.70 -28.66
N ALA A 665 -24.41 20.54 -28.10
CA ALA A 665 -24.65 21.21 -26.83
C ALA A 665 -25.87 22.15 -26.90
N LEU A 666 -26.01 22.90 -28.00
CA LEU A 666 -27.18 23.76 -28.25
C LEU A 666 -28.48 22.97 -28.42
N LEU A 667 -28.40 21.78 -29.04
CA LEU A 667 -29.55 20.89 -29.28
C LEU A 667 -30.03 20.22 -27.99
N GLU A 668 -29.13 19.56 -27.25
CA GLU A 668 -29.46 18.83 -26.02
C GLU A 668 -29.81 19.79 -24.87
N GLY A 669 -29.29 21.02 -24.89
CA GLY A 669 -29.67 22.09 -23.96
C GLY A 669 -31.02 22.75 -24.21
N GLU A 670 -31.74 22.37 -25.28
CA GLU A 670 -32.99 22.98 -25.77
C GLU A 670 -32.93 24.53 -25.90
N ILE A 671 -31.73 25.08 -26.06
CA ILE A 671 -31.50 26.53 -25.96
C ILE A 671 -31.92 27.23 -27.25
N ASP A 672 -31.41 26.75 -28.39
CA ASP A 672 -31.63 27.36 -29.70
C ASP A 672 -31.43 26.32 -30.82
N LEU A 673 -32.55 25.74 -31.26
CA LEU A 673 -32.57 24.73 -32.31
C LEU A 673 -32.11 25.29 -33.68
N GLU A 674 -32.26 26.59 -33.94
CA GLU A 674 -31.82 27.19 -35.21
C GLU A 674 -30.29 27.35 -35.24
N ARG A 675 -29.69 27.80 -34.13
CA ARG A 675 -28.22 27.84 -33.99
C ARG A 675 -27.60 26.45 -34.01
N ALA A 676 -28.24 25.49 -33.34
CA ALA A 676 -27.80 24.09 -33.38
C ALA A 676 -27.76 23.57 -34.82
N GLU A 677 -28.83 23.77 -35.59
CA GLU A 677 -28.90 23.37 -37.00
C GLU A 677 -27.82 24.07 -37.84
N ALA A 678 -27.58 25.36 -37.64
CA ALA A 678 -26.56 26.10 -38.37
C ALA A 678 -25.14 25.55 -38.13
N CYS A 679 -24.79 25.27 -36.87
CA CYS A 679 -23.51 24.67 -36.50
C CYS A 679 -23.34 23.26 -37.09
N LEU A 680 -24.39 22.42 -37.02
CA LEU A 680 -24.37 21.07 -37.57
C LEU A 680 -24.32 21.06 -39.11
N ARG A 681 -24.96 22.00 -39.79
CA ARG A 681 -24.81 22.18 -41.24
C ARG A 681 -23.41 22.63 -41.61
N ARG A 682 -22.82 23.56 -40.85
CA ARG A 682 -21.44 24.02 -41.06
C ARG A 682 -20.44 22.88 -40.85
N ASN A 683 -20.67 22.02 -39.85
CA ASN A 683 -19.91 20.79 -39.66
C ASN A 683 -19.91 19.91 -40.93
N LEU A 684 -21.09 19.67 -41.52
CA LEU A 684 -21.21 18.85 -42.74
C LEU A 684 -20.70 19.53 -44.00
N GLU A 685 -20.66 20.86 -44.07
CA GLU A 685 -19.96 21.59 -45.15
C GLU A 685 -18.46 21.34 -45.10
N LEU A 686 -17.88 21.32 -43.90
CA LEU A 686 -16.45 21.09 -43.66
C LEU A 686 -16.10 19.60 -43.81
N GLN A 687 -16.96 18.69 -43.34
CA GLN A 687 -16.81 17.24 -43.45
C GLN A 687 -18.11 16.54 -43.90
N PRO A 688 -18.31 16.37 -45.23
CA PRO A 688 -19.55 15.82 -45.78
C PRO A 688 -19.83 14.35 -45.48
N ASN A 689 -18.83 13.57 -45.05
CA ASN A 689 -18.97 12.14 -44.76
C ASN A 689 -18.97 11.84 -43.25
N GLN A 690 -19.41 12.80 -42.42
CA GLN A 690 -19.48 12.61 -40.98
C GLN A 690 -20.88 12.14 -40.54
N PRO A 691 -21.03 10.89 -40.06
CA PRO A 691 -22.34 10.32 -39.72
C PRO A 691 -23.04 11.05 -38.57
N GLN A 692 -22.28 11.45 -37.54
CA GLN A 692 -22.80 12.14 -36.36
C GLN A 692 -23.48 13.47 -36.72
N GLY A 693 -22.92 14.24 -37.67
CA GLY A 693 -23.54 15.50 -38.11
C GLY A 693 -24.93 15.28 -38.71
N TYR A 694 -25.09 14.24 -39.53
CA TYR A 694 -26.41 13.84 -40.05
C TYR A 694 -27.35 13.33 -38.96
N PHE A 695 -26.86 12.53 -38.00
CA PHE A 695 -27.68 12.04 -36.88
C PHE A 695 -28.27 13.19 -36.05
N TYR A 696 -27.43 14.16 -35.65
CA TYR A 696 -27.88 15.28 -34.83
C TYR A 696 -28.72 16.30 -35.62
N LEU A 697 -28.50 16.47 -36.93
CA LEU A 697 -29.45 17.20 -37.78
C LEU A 697 -30.80 16.51 -37.84
N GLY A 698 -30.81 15.17 -37.90
CA GLY A 698 -32.03 14.37 -37.80
C GLY A 698 -32.79 14.65 -36.51
N LYS A 699 -32.08 14.65 -35.36
CA LYS A 699 -32.67 14.99 -34.05
C LYS A 699 -33.21 16.42 -34.02
N CYS A 700 -32.44 17.37 -34.54
CA CYS A 700 -32.83 18.78 -34.59
C CYS A 700 -34.09 18.99 -35.45
N SER A 701 -34.16 18.38 -36.63
CA SER A 701 -35.34 18.44 -37.49
C SER A 701 -36.54 17.71 -36.88
N ALA A 702 -36.34 16.59 -36.18
CA ALA A 702 -37.41 15.85 -35.49
C ALA A 702 -37.99 16.68 -34.32
N GLY A 703 -37.14 17.30 -33.50
CA GLY A 703 -37.55 18.19 -32.40
C GLY A 703 -38.35 19.41 -32.87
N GLN A 704 -38.09 19.89 -34.09
CA GLN A 704 -38.88 20.95 -34.74
C GLN A 704 -40.14 20.44 -35.47
N GLY A 705 -40.46 19.15 -35.38
CA GLY A 705 -41.61 18.51 -36.03
C GLY A 705 -41.45 18.26 -37.54
N ARG A 706 -40.27 18.48 -38.12
CA ARG A 706 -39.95 18.24 -39.54
C ARG A 706 -39.55 16.78 -39.77
N LEU A 707 -40.49 15.86 -39.54
CA LEU A 707 -40.23 14.41 -39.52
C LEU A 707 -39.72 13.85 -40.85
N ASP A 708 -40.16 14.37 -42.00
CA ASP A 708 -39.70 13.91 -43.32
C ASP A 708 -38.24 14.31 -43.61
N GLU A 709 -37.81 15.49 -43.15
CA GLU A 709 -36.41 15.93 -43.26
C GLU A 709 -35.52 15.12 -42.31
N ALA A 710 -35.99 14.92 -41.07
CA ALA A 710 -35.32 14.08 -40.08
C ALA A 710 -35.09 12.65 -40.61
N LEU A 711 -36.10 12.07 -41.24
CA LEU A 711 -36.00 10.77 -41.90
C LEU A 711 -34.87 10.72 -42.95
N GLY A 712 -34.76 11.77 -43.77
CA GLY A 712 -33.69 11.90 -44.78
C GLY A 712 -32.30 11.94 -44.16
N PHE A 713 -32.12 12.72 -43.09
CA PHE A 713 -30.85 12.82 -42.38
C PHE A 713 -30.47 11.53 -41.66
N TYR A 714 -31.42 10.89 -40.97
CA TYR A 714 -31.16 9.61 -40.30
C TYR A 714 -30.82 8.50 -41.30
N ARG A 715 -31.48 8.43 -42.46
CA ARG A 715 -31.10 7.48 -43.53
C ARG A 715 -29.67 7.71 -43.99
N ARG A 716 -29.28 8.97 -44.19
CA ARG A 716 -27.92 9.29 -44.63
C ARG A 716 -26.87 8.96 -43.57
N SER A 717 -27.18 9.19 -42.30
CA SER A 717 -26.32 8.78 -41.18
C SER A 717 -26.20 7.25 -41.09
N TRP A 718 -27.30 6.53 -41.26
CA TRP A 718 -27.33 5.06 -41.27
C TRP A 718 -26.47 4.47 -42.39
N GLU A 719 -26.56 5.02 -43.62
CA GLU A 719 -25.72 4.63 -44.77
C GLU A 719 -24.21 4.78 -44.51
N LEU A 720 -23.80 5.70 -43.64
CA LEU A 720 -22.39 6.02 -43.39
C LEU A 720 -21.78 5.20 -42.25
N SER A 721 -22.54 4.91 -41.18
CA SER A 721 -21.97 4.35 -39.94
C SER A 721 -22.69 3.13 -39.36
N GLN A 722 -23.89 2.76 -39.85
CA GLN A 722 -24.68 1.62 -39.35
C GLN A 722 -24.66 1.49 -37.82
N SER A 723 -24.81 2.61 -37.10
CA SER A 723 -24.78 2.65 -35.63
C SER A 723 -26.15 2.37 -35.04
N VAL A 724 -26.21 1.64 -33.92
CA VAL A 724 -27.46 1.29 -33.20
C VAL A 724 -28.35 2.51 -32.99
N ASP A 725 -27.82 3.57 -32.36
CA ASP A 725 -28.57 4.80 -32.02
C ASP A 725 -29.24 5.45 -33.24
N CYS A 726 -28.52 5.52 -34.36
CA CYS A 726 -29.06 6.05 -35.61
C CYS A 726 -30.14 5.17 -36.20
N GLY A 727 -29.96 3.84 -36.14
CA GLY A 727 -30.93 2.89 -36.66
C GLY A 727 -32.23 2.89 -35.86
N LEU A 728 -32.13 3.05 -34.53
CA LEU A 728 -33.25 3.23 -33.62
C LEU A 728 -33.99 4.53 -33.91
N ALA A 729 -33.29 5.67 -33.94
CA ALA A 729 -33.89 6.98 -34.23
C ALA A 729 -34.58 7.01 -35.61
N LEU A 730 -33.99 6.35 -36.62
CA LEU A 730 -34.61 6.19 -37.93
C LEU A 730 -35.91 5.38 -37.85
N ALA A 731 -35.92 4.28 -37.10
CA ALA A 731 -37.08 3.43 -36.92
C ALA A 731 -38.19 4.12 -36.11
N GLU A 732 -37.84 4.91 -35.11
CA GLU A 732 -38.77 5.73 -34.33
C GLU A 732 -39.45 6.81 -35.17
N VAL A 733 -38.71 7.56 -35.99
CA VAL A 733 -39.32 8.53 -36.92
C VAL A 733 -40.26 7.83 -37.91
N LEU A 734 -39.92 6.63 -38.38
CA LEU A 734 -40.82 5.83 -39.21
C LEU A 734 -42.10 5.42 -38.46
N GLN A 735 -42.01 5.08 -37.17
CA GLN A 735 -43.19 4.81 -36.33
C GLN A 735 -44.05 6.06 -36.15
N GLN A 736 -43.45 7.22 -35.87
CA GLN A 736 -44.18 8.50 -35.73
C GLN A 736 -44.90 8.91 -37.01
N LEU A 737 -44.30 8.61 -38.17
CA LEU A 737 -44.94 8.78 -39.50
C LEU A 737 -45.99 7.71 -39.82
N GLY A 738 -46.23 6.73 -38.94
CA GLY A 738 -47.16 5.62 -39.16
C GLY A 738 -46.71 4.59 -40.19
N ARG A 739 -45.42 4.59 -40.58
CA ARG A 739 -44.82 3.68 -41.58
C ARG A 739 -44.33 2.40 -40.90
N TRP A 740 -45.25 1.68 -40.25
CA TRP A 740 -44.94 0.55 -39.37
C TRP A 740 -44.17 -0.59 -40.04
N SER A 741 -44.46 -0.91 -41.30
CA SER A 741 -43.76 -1.97 -42.05
C SER A 741 -42.29 -1.64 -42.29
N GLU A 742 -41.97 -0.37 -42.58
CA GLU A 742 -40.60 0.09 -42.76
C GLU A 742 -39.86 0.19 -41.42
N ALA A 743 -40.54 0.62 -40.36
CA ALA A 743 -39.98 0.60 -39.01
C ALA A 743 -39.57 -0.83 -38.60
N VAL A 744 -40.44 -1.82 -38.81
CA VAL A 744 -40.13 -3.25 -38.56
C VAL A 744 -38.91 -3.71 -39.36
N GLN A 745 -38.81 -3.34 -40.63
CA GLN A 745 -37.64 -3.68 -41.45
C GLN A 745 -36.36 -3.03 -40.92
N GLN A 746 -36.44 -1.76 -40.53
CA GLN A 746 -35.29 -1.02 -39.99
C GLN A 746 -34.81 -1.63 -38.67
N TYR A 747 -35.70 -1.90 -37.71
CA TYR A 747 -35.30 -2.56 -36.46
C TYR A 747 -34.67 -3.93 -36.69
N ARG A 748 -35.18 -4.72 -37.66
CA ARG A 748 -34.57 -6.00 -38.04
C ARG A 748 -33.19 -5.83 -38.66
N GLN A 749 -32.97 -4.77 -39.43
CA GLN A 749 -31.64 -4.43 -39.96
C GLN A 749 -30.68 -4.05 -38.83
N VAL A 750 -31.11 -3.24 -37.86
CA VAL A 750 -30.30 -2.91 -36.67
C VAL A 750 -29.86 -4.16 -35.94
N LEU A 751 -30.79 -5.09 -35.69
CA LEU A 751 -30.47 -6.34 -35.01
C LEU A 751 -29.55 -7.28 -35.82
N LEU A 752 -29.60 -7.19 -37.15
CA LEU A 752 -28.76 -7.99 -38.04
C LEU A 752 -27.34 -7.43 -38.17
N GLU A 753 -27.21 -6.11 -38.31
CA GLU A 753 -25.94 -5.45 -38.63
C GLU A 753 -25.16 -5.02 -37.37
N CYS A 754 -25.86 -4.65 -36.30
CA CYS A 754 -25.24 -4.11 -35.07
C CYS A 754 -25.24 -5.09 -33.89
N GLY A 755 -25.90 -6.24 -34.00
CA GLY A 755 -26.07 -7.21 -32.92
C GLY A 755 -27.34 -7.03 -32.09
N GLU A 756 -27.58 -7.95 -31.16
CA GLU A 756 -28.79 -7.92 -30.32
C GLU A 756 -28.75 -6.75 -29.33
N SER A 757 -29.73 -5.86 -29.40
CA SER A 757 -29.96 -4.77 -28.45
C SER A 757 -31.38 -4.88 -27.89
N GLY A 758 -31.53 -4.77 -26.56
CA GLY A 758 -32.85 -4.78 -25.94
C GLY A 758 -33.75 -3.62 -26.40
N GLU A 759 -33.17 -2.47 -26.80
CA GLU A 759 -33.90 -1.28 -27.24
C GLU A 759 -34.55 -1.54 -28.59
N ALA A 760 -33.74 -2.09 -29.49
CA ALA A 760 -34.15 -2.44 -30.83
C ALA A 760 -35.22 -3.54 -30.80
N LEU A 761 -35.07 -4.52 -29.90
CA LEU A 761 -36.08 -5.57 -29.70
C LEU A 761 -37.38 -5.01 -29.11
N PHE A 762 -37.28 -4.06 -28.17
CA PHE A 762 -38.45 -3.40 -27.59
C PHE A 762 -39.22 -2.58 -28.62
N GLY A 763 -38.53 -1.71 -29.36
CA GLY A 763 -39.10 -0.90 -30.45
C GLY A 763 -39.63 -1.75 -31.61
N LEU A 764 -38.96 -2.85 -31.94
CA LEU A 764 -39.46 -3.85 -32.91
C LEU A 764 -40.78 -4.45 -32.43
N GLY A 765 -40.86 -4.86 -31.16
CA GLY A 765 -42.08 -5.40 -30.59
C GLY A 765 -43.23 -4.41 -30.63
N GLN A 766 -42.99 -3.13 -30.33
CA GLN A 766 -44.00 -2.07 -30.48
C GLN A 766 -44.47 -1.90 -31.92
N ALA A 767 -43.54 -1.84 -32.89
CA ALA A 767 -43.89 -1.74 -34.30
C ALA A 767 -44.66 -2.97 -34.82
N LEU A 768 -44.33 -4.17 -34.34
CA LEU A 768 -45.03 -5.42 -34.68
C LEU A 768 -46.43 -5.47 -34.07
N ALA A 769 -46.60 -5.04 -32.81
CA ALA A 769 -47.90 -4.97 -32.15
C ALA A 769 -48.83 -3.97 -32.88
N ALA A 770 -48.31 -2.79 -33.24
CA ALA A 770 -49.03 -1.80 -34.05
C ALA A 770 -49.33 -2.28 -35.49
N SER A 771 -48.52 -3.20 -36.02
CA SER A 771 -48.74 -3.86 -37.32
C SER A 771 -49.65 -5.10 -37.24
N GLU A 772 -50.45 -5.23 -36.17
CA GLU A 772 -51.38 -6.37 -35.93
C GLU A 772 -50.69 -7.75 -35.85
N ARG A 773 -49.43 -7.80 -35.40
CA ARG A 773 -48.65 -9.05 -35.21
C ARG A 773 -48.25 -9.26 -33.74
N PRO A 774 -49.22 -9.35 -32.81
CA PRO A 774 -48.96 -9.37 -31.38
C PRO A 774 -48.15 -10.57 -30.89
N MET A 775 -48.27 -11.74 -31.53
CA MET A 775 -47.48 -12.92 -31.14
C MET A 775 -45.98 -12.74 -31.44
N GLU A 776 -45.64 -12.10 -32.56
CA GLU A 776 -44.23 -11.79 -32.87
C GLU A 776 -43.71 -10.71 -31.92
N ALA A 777 -44.52 -9.70 -31.58
CA ALA A 777 -44.15 -8.69 -30.59
C ALA A 777 -43.81 -9.30 -29.22
N VAL A 778 -44.63 -10.24 -28.74
CA VAL A 778 -44.38 -10.98 -27.49
C VAL A 778 -43.03 -11.72 -27.50
N MET A 779 -42.65 -12.32 -28.63
CA MET A 779 -41.37 -13.03 -28.76
C MET A 779 -40.19 -12.07 -28.66
N GLU A 780 -40.24 -10.93 -29.36
CA GLU A 780 -39.14 -9.96 -29.33
C GLU A 780 -39.01 -9.28 -27.96
N TRP A 781 -40.11 -8.94 -27.28
CA TRP A 781 -40.07 -8.42 -25.92
C TRP A 781 -39.50 -9.40 -24.90
N ARG A 782 -39.79 -10.71 -25.03
CA ARG A 782 -39.16 -11.73 -24.19
C ARG A 782 -37.67 -11.86 -24.43
N ARG A 783 -37.24 -11.72 -25.68
CA ARG A 783 -35.82 -11.70 -26.05
C ARG A 783 -35.13 -10.47 -25.46
N ALA A 784 -35.78 -9.30 -25.48
CA ALA A 784 -35.28 -8.09 -24.83
C ALA A 784 -35.08 -8.30 -23.31
N ILE A 785 -36.06 -8.91 -22.62
CA ILE A 785 -35.92 -9.29 -21.20
C ILE A 785 -34.73 -10.25 -20.99
N GLY A 786 -34.54 -11.22 -21.89
CA GLY A 786 -33.40 -12.15 -21.85
C GLY A 786 -32.02 -11.49 -21.94
N LEU A 787 -31.95 -10.28 -22.49
CA LEU A 787 -30.73 -9.45 -22.55
C LEU A 787 -30.60 -8.50 -21.35
N GLY A 788 -31.48 -8.60 -20.35
CA GLY A 788 -31.46 -7.76 -19.15
C GLY A 788 -32.22 -6.44 -19.29
N TRP A 789 -32.95 -6.22 -20.40
CA TRP A 789 -33.77 -5.02 -20.59
C TRP A 789 -35.09 -5.13 -19.82
N ASN A 790 -35.11 -4.61 -18.60
CA ASN A 790 -36.28 -4.66 -17.71
C ASN A 790 -36.83 -3.24 -17.50
N SER A 791 -37.76 -2.80 -18.34
CA SER A 791 -38.47 -1.53 -18.17
C SER A 791 -39.95 -1.75 -17.80
N PRO A 792 -40.56 -0.90 -16.94
CA PRO A 792 -41.98 -0.97 -16.64
C PRO A 792 -42.86 -0.95 -17.90
N GLU A 793 -42.48 -0.13 -18.88
CA GLU A 793 -43.17 0.02 -20.16
C GLU A 793 -43.16 -1.27 -20.99
N LEU A 794 -42.05 -2.02 -20.95
CA LEU A 794 -41.93 -3.31 -21.64
C LEU A 794 -42.87 -4.35 -21.04
N TYR A 795 -42.88 -4.51 -19.71
CA TYR A 795 -43.79 -5.45 -19.05
C TYR A 795 -45.25 -5.08 -19.27
N ARG A 796 -45.57 -3.78 -19.29
CA ARG A 796 -46.91 -3.28 -19.62
C ARG A 796 -47.32 -3.68 -21.05
N CYS A 797 -46.52 -3.35 -22.06
CA CYS A 797 -46.80 -3.70 -23.46
C CYS A 797 -46.91 -5.21 -23.67
N LEU A 798 -46.04 -5.99 -23.03
CA LEU A 798 -46.05 -7.46 -23.08
C LEU A 798 -47.33 -8.03 -22.46
N ALA A 799 -47.71 -7.57 -21.27
CA ALA A 799 -48.90 -8.04 -20.57
C ALA A 799 -50.19 -7.67 -21.32
N GLU A 800 -50.27 -6.46 -21.89
CA GLU A 800 -51.40 -6.03 -22.74
C GLU A 800 -51.53 -6.90 -24.01
N ALA A 801 -50.42 -7.19 -24.69
CA ALA A 801 -50.45 -8.06 -25.86
C ALA A 801 -50.86 -9.50 -25.49
N LEU A 802 -50.40 -10.02 -24.35
CA LEU A 802 -50.81 -11.35 -23.85
C LEU A 802 -52.30 -11.42 -23.51
N VAL A 803 -52.85 -10.34 -22.93
CA VAL A 803 -54.31 -10.20 -22.72
C VAL A 803 -55.06 -10.23 -24.05
N SER A 804 -54.60 -9.47 -25.06
CA SER A 804 -55.22 -9.46 -26.40
C SER A 804 -55.17 -10.83 -27.10
N LEU A 805 -54.20 -11.67 -26.74
CA LEU A 805 -54.01 -13.04 -27.22
C LEU A 805 -54.72 -14.09 -26.35
N GLU A 806 -55.49 -13.68 -25.34
CA GLU A 806 -56.17 -14.54 -24.37
C GLU A 806 -55.24 -15.49 -23.57
N ARG A 807 -53.95 -15.13 -23.44
CA ARG A 807 -52.95 -15.87 -22.64
C ARG A 807 -52.92 -15.34 -21.21
N TRP A 808 -54.03 -15.54 -20.50
CA TRP A 808 -54.32 -14.91 -19.22
C TRP A 808 -53.34 -15.27 -18.10
N ASP A 809 -52.83 -16.51 -18.08
CA ASP A 809 -51.86 -17.03 -17.10
C ASP A 809 -50.52 -16.31 -17.18
N GLU A 810 -50.01 -16.15 -18.41
CA GLU A 810 -48.79 -15.42 -18.68
C GLU A 810 -48.98 -13.91 -18.44
N ALA A 811 -50.13 -13.35 -18.81
CA ALA A 811 -50.44 -11.95 -18.51
C ALA A 811 -50.43 -11.66 -17.00
N VAL A 812 -51.01 -12.52 -16.17
CA VAL A 812 -51.00 -12.37 -14.70
C VAL A 812 -49.59 -12.36 -14.14
N LEU A 813 -48.70 -13.16 -14.71
CA LEU A 813 -47.30 -13.25 -14.29
C LEU A 813 -46.53 -11.97 -14.65
N GLU A 814 -46.67 -11.47 -15.87
CA GLU A 814 -46.00 -10.22 -16.29
C GLU A 814 -46.57 -8.99 -15.56
N TRP A 815 -47.88 -8.94 -15.31
CA TRP A 815 -48.47 -7.92 -14.43
C TRP A 815 -47.94 -8.02 -12.99
N GLY A 816 -47.65 -9.23 -12.50
CA GLY A 816 -47.02 -9.46 -11.21
C GLY A 816 -45.60 -8.88 -11.14
N ARG A 817 -44.77 -9.12 -12.16
CA ARG A 817 -43.43 -8.53 -12.27
C ARG A 817 -43.47 -7.01 -12.34
N LEU A 818 -44.44 -6.44 -13.05
CA LEU A 818 -44.63 -4.99 -13.08
C LEU A 818 -45.02 -4.44 -11.70
N LEU A 819 -45.80 -5.17 -10.89
CA LEU A 819 -46.10 -4.81 -9.51
C LEU A 819 -44.90 -4.95 -8.57
N GLU A 820 -43.96 -5.85 -8.82
CA GLU A 820 -42.71 -5.91 -8.06
C GLU A 820 -41.87 -4.64 -8.29
N LEU A 821 -41.85 -4.13 -9.53
CA LEU A 821 -41.18 -2.87 -9.89
C LEU A 821 -41.96 -1.64 -9.41
N GLN A 822 -43.29 -1.70 -9.40
CA GLN A 822 -44.18 -0.61 -8.99
C GLN A 822 -45.26 -1.10 -8.00
N PRO A 823 -44.91 -1.34 -6.71
CA PRO A 823 -45.81 -1.97 -5.73
C PRO A 823 -47.09 -1.19 -5.45
N GLY A 824 -47.06 0.13 -5.65
CA GLY A 824 -48.18 1.04 -5.45
C GLY A 824 -49.06 1.28 -6.69
N ASN A 825 -48.78 0.65 -7.85
CA ASN A 825 -49.53 0.93 -9.08
C ASN A 825 -50.91 0.24 -9.08
N ALA A 826 -51.92 0.98 -8.61
CA ALA A 826 -53.30 0.53 -8.53
C ALA A 826 -53.90 0.15 -9.91
N LEU A 827 -53.47 0.81 -10.99
CA LEU A 827 -53.94 0.49 -12.35
C LEU A 827 -53.42 -0.90 -12.78
N VAL A 828 -52.15 -1.19 -12.54
CA VAL A 828 -51.55 -2.49 -12.82
C VAL A 828 -52.19 -3.59 -11.97
N ARG A 829 -52.45 -3.29 -10.69
CA ARG A 829 -53.13 -4.21 -9.77
C ARG A 829 -54.55 -4.56 -10.25
N ARG A 830 -55.27 -3.56 -10.77
CA ARG A 830 -56.56 -3.76 -11.44
C ARG A 830 -56.44 -4.63 -12.69
N GLN A 831 -55.46 -4.38 -13.57
CA GLN A 831 -55.29 -5.19 -14.79
C GLN A 831 -54.93 -6.65 -14.48
N ARG A 832 -54.10 -6.88 -13.46
CA ARG A 832 -53.82 -8.24 -12.95
C ARG A 832 -55.05 -8.92 -12.38
N ALA A 833 -55.87 -8.19 -11.62
CA ALA A 833 -57.10 -8.72 -11.06
C ALA A 833 -58.13 -9.10 -12.15
N LEU A 834 -58.20 -8.33 -13.25
CA LEU A 834 -59.01 -8.65 -14.44
C LEU A 834 -58.46 -9.87 -15.19
N ALA A 835 -57.15 -10.00 -15.35
CA ALA A 835 -56.54 -11.18 -15.95
C ALA A 835 -56.77 -12.45 -15.10
N LEU A 836 -56.76 -12.34 -13.76
CA LEU A 836 -57.11 -13.43 -12.83
C LEU A 836 -58.57 -13.86 -12.94
N ILE A 837 -59.48 -12.94 -13.24
CA ILE A 837 -60.89 -13.24 -13.56
C ILE A 837 -60.98 -14.05 -14.86
N GLY A 838 -60.22 -13.67 -15.89
CA GLY A 838 -60.11 -14.43 -17.15
C GLY A 838 -59.66 -15.89 -16.96
N LEU A 839 -58.87 -16.17 -15.92
CA LEU A 839 -58.44 -17.52 -15.52
C LEU A 839 -59.41 -18.27 -14.60
N GLY A 840 -60.45 -17.61 -14.08
CA GLY A 840 -61.32 -18.18 -13.06
C GLY A 840 -60.70 -18.29 -11.65
N ARG A 841 -59.62 -17.55 -11.36
CA ARG A 841 -58.95 -17.50 -10.04
C ARG A 841 -59.56 -16.41 -9.16
N TRP A 842 -60.83 -16.59 -8.81
CA TRP A 842 -61.66 -15.58 -8.14
C TRP A 842 -61.14 -15.14 -6.76
N ALA A 843 -60.59 -16.06 -5.96
CA ALA A 843 -60.08 -15.76 -4.63
C ALA A 843 -58.83 -14.86 -4.64
N GLU A 844 -57.93 -15.09 -5.60
CA GLU A 844 -56.73 -14.26 -5.77
C GLU A 844 -57.07 -12.91 -6.39
N SER A 845 -58.02 -12.88 -7.33
CA SER A 845 -58.56 -11.62 -7.84
C SER A 845 -59.16 -10.78 -6.70
N ALA A 846 -59.92 -11.40 -5.78
CA ALA A 846 -60.49 -10.70 -4.62
C ALA A 846 -59.42 -10.12 -3.68
N GLN A 847 -58.28 -10.81 -3.48
CA GLN A 847 -57.15 -10.28 -2.70
C GLN A 847 -56.46 -9.10 -3.40
N GLU A 848 -56.27 -9.17 -4.72
CA GLU A 848 -55.72 -8.06 -5.52
C GLU A 848 -56.65 -6.84 -5.48
N TRP A 849 -57.96 -7.07 -5.58
CA TRP A 849 -58.97 -6.03 -5.43
C TRP A 849 -59.00 -5.45 -4.01
N GLN A 850 -58.84 -6.28 -2.97
CA GLN A 850 -58.75 -5.84 -1.58
C GLN A 850 -57.56 -4.90 -1.36
N GLN A 851 -56.40 -5.22 -1.91
CA GLN A 851 -55.21 -4.37 -1.83
C GLN A 851 -55.35 -3.12 -2.71
N TYR A 852 -56.04 -3.22 -3.87
CA TYR A 852 -56.39 -2.07 -4.72
C TYR A 852 -57.24 -1.01 -3.98
N TRP A 853 -58.18 -1.42 -3.13
CA TRP A 853 -59.05 -0.48 -2.39
C TRP A 853 -58.42 0.11 -1.11
N GLN A 854 -57.27 -0.39 -0.66
CA GLN A 854 -56.56 0.12 0.52
C GLN A 854 -55.52 1.19 0.19
N VAL A 855 -55.00 1.21 -1.04
CA VAL A 855 -53.93 2.12 -1.48
C VAL A 855 -54.54 3.27 -2.30
N ALA A 856 -54.17 4.51 -2.00
CA ALA A 856 -54.56 5.65 -2.85
C ALA A 856 -53.93 5.48 -4.25
N PRO A 857 -54.68 5.65 -5.35
CA PRO A 857 -54.14 5.44 -6.69
C PRO A 857 -53.04 6.46 -6.98
N GLY A 858 -51.88 5.98 -7.41
CA GLY A 858 -50.78 6.83 -7.83
C GLY A 858 -49.87 7.27 -6.69
N SER A 859 -49.45 8.55 -6.72
CA SER A 859 -48.44 9.10 -5.82
C SER A 859 -48.94 9.61 -4.47
N GLY A 860 -50.21 9.38 -4.15
CA GLY A 860 -50.79 9.62 -2.81
C GLY A 860 -50.24 8.69 -1.72
N GLN A 861 -48.95 8.38 -1.74
CA GLN A 861 -48.21 7.63 -0.73
C GLN A 861 -47.77 8.51 0.47
N GLY A 862 -48.15 9.79 0.49
CA GLY A 862 -48.02 10.64 1.67
C GLY A 862 -48.82 10.09 2.86
N THR A 863 -48.46 10.48 4.08
CA THR A 863 -49.22 10.10 5.27
C THR A 863 -50.64 10.65 5.14
N VAL A 864 -51.63 9.76 5.23
CA VAL A 864 -53.04 10.12 5.04
C VAL A 864 -53.54 10.98 6.21
N LEU A 865 -54.10 12.14 5.90
CA LEU A 865 -54.86 12.97 6.83
C LEU A 865 -56.27 12.38 7.00
N ASP A 866 -56.57 11.89 8.20
CA ASP A 866 -57.89 11.33 8.55
C ASP A 866 -58.78 12.39 9.24
N PHE A 867 -59.91 12.71 8.64
CA PHE A 867 -60.87 13.69 9.15
C PHE A 867 -62.11 12.99 9.68
N ARG A 868 -62.43 13.26 10.95
CA ARG A 868 -63.55 12.66 11.67
C ARG A 868 -64.44 13.77 12.22
N PRO A 869 -65.72 13.88 11.78
CA PRO A 869 -66.62 14.92 12.28
C PRO A 869 -66.83 14.85 13.79
N GLU A 870 -66.75 13.66 14.40
CA GLU A 870 -66.90 13.49 15.84
C GLU A 870 -65.78 14.17 16.64
N LEU A 871 -64.60 14.30 16.03
CA LEU A 871 -63.47 14.97 16.61
C LEU A 871 -63.49 16.48 16.34
N GLY A 872 -64.33 16.98 15.43
CA GLY A 872 -64.37 18.39 15.02
C GLY A 872 -63.05 18.86 14.39
N MET A 873 -62.30 17.95 13.78
CA MET A 873 -60.96 18.20 13.25
C MET A 873 -61.03 18.71 11.82
N TYR A 874 -60.25 19.74 11.52
CA TYR A 874 -60.09 20.29 10.17
C TYR A 874 -58.67 20.78 9.92
N GLY A 875 -58.28 20.87 8.66
CA GLY A 875 -56.97 21.38 8.26
C GLY A 875 -57.02 22.88 8.00
N GLU A 876 -56.06 23.64 8.52
CA GLU A 876 -55.94 25.07 8.26
C GLU A 876 -54.50 25.43 7.88
N ILE A 877 -54.33 26.02 6.70
CA ILE A 877 -53.05 26.61 6.25
C ILE A 877 -53.18 28.13 6.31
N PRO A 878 -52.33 28.84 7.10
CA PRO A 878 -52.34 30.29 7.20
C PRO A 878 -52.16 30.98 5.84
N HIS A 879 -52.65 32.21 5.73
CA HIS A 879 -52.45 33.00 4.52
C HIS A 879 -50.97 33.31 4.29
N HIS A 880 -50.51 33.14 3.04
CA HIS A 880 -49.23 33.58 2.54
C HIS A 880 -49.37 34.26 1.17
N GLN A 881 -48.45 35.17 0.82
CA GLN A 881 -48.49 35.92 -0.43
C GLN A 881 -48.40 35.02 -1.67
N GLU A 882 -47.61 33.95 -1.61
CA GLU A 882 -47.48 32.95 -2.68
C GLU A 882 -48.77 32.13 -2.89
N LEU A 883 -49.59 32.00 -1.84
CA LEU A 883 -50.91 31.35 -1.90
C LEU A 883 -52.02 32.33 -2.34
N SER A 884 -51.68 33.52 -2.83
CA SER A 884 -52.64 34.50 -3.39
C SER A 884 -52.87 34.23 -4.88
N LEU A 885 -53.67 33.22 -5.19
CA LEU A 885 -53.82 32.66 -6.53
C LEU A 885 -55.06 33.24 -7.23
N THR A 886 -54.90 34.44 -7.81
CA THR A 886 -55.98 35.15 -8.52
C THR A 886 -55.99 34.91 -10.03
N GLY A 887 -54.95 34.27 -10.58
CA GLY A 887 -54.78 34.00 -12.02
C GLY A 887 -55.03 32.55 -12.43
N ASP A 888 -54.20 32.00 -13.32
CA ASP A 888 -54.25 30.57 -13.67
C ASP A 888 -53.99 29.71 -12.42
N LEU A 889 -54.69 28.58 -12.33
CA LEU A 889 -54.66 27.75 -11.14
C LEU A 889 -54.97 26.29 -11.47
N THR A 890 -54.22 25.38 -10.85
CA THR A 890 -54.60 23.97 -10.75
C THR A 890 -54.51 23.53 -9.30
N VAL A 891 -55.58 22.92 -8.78
CA VAL A 891 -55.60 22.30 -7.45
C VAL A 891 -55.91 20.82 -7.61
N GLU A 892 -55.01 19.96 -7.16
CA GLU A 892 -55.18 18.50 -7.20
C GLU A 892 -55.16 17.92 -5.80
N PHE A 893 -55.98 16.90 -5.55
CA PHE A 893 -55.90 16.13 -4.32
C PHE A 893 -56.55 14.75 -4.44
N TRP A 894 -56.16 13.87 -3.53
CA TRP A 894 -56.73 12.53 -3.41
C TRP A 894 -57.71 12.51 -2.25
N LEU A 895 -58.94 12.11 -2.53
CA LEU A 895 -60.04 12.09 -1.59
C LEU A 895 -60.59 10.67 -1.45
N ARG A 896 -60.80 10.23 -0.20
CA ARG A 896 -61.61 9.08 0.11
C ARG A 896 -62.71 9.49 1.08
N LEU A 897 -63.89 9.75 0.54
CA LEU A 897 -65.04 10.21 1.30
C LEU A 897 -65.73 9.02 1.99
N ARG A 898 -66.02 9.12 3.29
CA ARG A 898 -66.77 8.08 4.01
C ARG A 898 -68.27 8.34 4.01
N GLU A 899 -68.68 9.58 4.21
CA GLU A 899 -70.09 9.95 4.17
C GLU A 899 -70.30 11.22 3.35
N TRP A 900 -71.47 11.34 2.72
CA TRP A 900 -71.87 12.58 2.07
C TRP A 900 -72.18 13.65 3.14
N PRO A 901 -71.72 14.90 2.96
CA PRO A 901 -72.12 15.97 3.86
C PRO A 901 -73.63 16.23 3.76
N GLN A 902 -74.21 16.84 4.79
CA GLN A 902 -75.63 17.21 4.81
C GLN A 902 -75.89 18.62 4.26
N ASP A 903 -74.90 19.52 4.38
CA ASP A 903 -74.93 20.85 3.79
C ASP A 903 -73.59 21.20 3.12
N TRP A 904 -73.52 22.37 2.48
CA TRP A 904 -72.33 22.84 1.76
C TRP A 904 -71.09 22.86 2.65
N THR A 905 -70.19 21.91 2.40
CA THR A 905 -68.94 21.73 3.13
C THR A 905 -67.79 21.76 2.13
N ASN A 906 -66.73 22.51 2.44
CA ASN A 906 -65.61 22.68 1.52
C ASN A 906 -64.64 21.51 1.67
N LEU A 907 -64.25 20.91 0.56
CA LEU A 907 -63.19 19.91 0.51
C LEU A 907 -61.83 20.59 0.66
N VAL A 908 -61.56 21.55 -0.23
CA VAL A 908 -60.37 22.39 -0.23
C VAL A 908 -60.80 23.79 -0.69
N GLY A 909 -60.49 24.83 0.07
CA GLY A 909 -60.78 26.18 -0.39
C GLY A 909 -60.23 27.32 0.45
N LYS A 910 -59.87 28.41 -0.24
CA LYS A 910 -59.53 29.72 0.33
C LYS A 910 -60.72 30.65 0.18
N PHE A 911 -61.65 30.54 1.13
CA PHE A 911 -63.03 30.99 0.96
C PHE A 911 -63.55 31.79 2.17
N VAL A 912 -64.06 33.00 1.92
CA VAL A 912 -64.77 33.82 2.92
C VAL A 912 -66.27 33.84 2.64
N SER A 913 -66.64 34.19 1.41
CA SER A 913 -68.02 34.23 0.94
C SER A 913 -68.07 33.95 -0.57
N ASP A 914 -69.28 33.74 -1.11
CA ASP A 914 -69.46 33.48 -2.54
C ASP A 914 -68.93 34.66 -3.40
N GLU A 915 -68.88 35.89 -2.86
CA GLU A 915 -68.35 37.09 -3.52
C GLU A 915 -66.83 37.27 -3.32
N GLN A 916 -66.25 36.66 -2.28
CA GLN A 916 -64.85 36.83 -1.88
C GLN A 916 -64.19 35.47 -1.59
N ASN A 917 -63.63 34.86 -2.64
CA ASN A 917 -62.86 33.63 -2.54
C ASN A 917 -61.92 33.47 -3.74
N GLU A 918 -60.76 32.83 -3.53
CA GLU A 918 -59.76 32.59 -4.58
C GLU A 918 -59.98 31.28 -5.31
N PHE A 919 -60.28 30.22 -4.58
CA PHE A 919 -60.68 28.92 -5.09
C PHE A 919 -61.46 28.13 -4.03
N CYS A 920 -62.47 27.39 -4.45
CA CYS A 920 -63.27 26.56 -3.55
C CYS A 920 -63.87 25.37 -4.29
N LEU A 921 -63.54 24.15 -3.84
CA LEU A 921 -64.29 22.95 -4.15
C LEU A 921 -65.17 22.56 -2.96
N ARG A 922 -66.48 22.47 -3.14
CA ARG A 922 -67.42 22.13 -2.07
C ARG A 922 -68.47 21.11 -2.50
N LEU A 923 -68.93 20.32 -1.53
CA LEU A 923 -69.98 19.32 -1.68
C LEU A 923 -71.15 19.66 -0.74
N LYS A 924 -72.39 19.46 -1.17
CA LYS A 924 -73.57 19.58 -0.29
C LYS A 924 -74.14 18.22 0.10
N ASN A 925 -74.12 17.28 -0.84
CA ASN A 925 -74.60 15.91 -0.75
C ASN A 925 -74.07 15.12 -1.97
N GLY A 926 -74.49 13.87 -2.15
CA GLY A 926 -74.13 13.07 -3.34
C GLY A 926 -74.62 13.64 -4.68
N GLU A 927 -75.57 14.57 -4.66
CA GLU A 927 -76.20 15.10 -5.88
C GLU A 927 -75.61 16.44 -6.33
N ARG A 928 -74.88 17.16 -5.47
CA ARG A 928 -74.45 18.54 -5.73
C ARG A 928 -73.02 18.80 -5.28
N GLY A 929 -72.13 18.97 -6.26
CA GLY A 929 -70.78 19.51 -6.11
C GLY A 929 -70.59 20.83 -6.86
N GLN A 930 -69.71 21.69 -6.35
CA GLN A 930 -69.37 22.98 -6.97
C GLN A 930 -67.87 23.27 -6.96
N TRP A 931 -67.31 23.52 -8.15
CA TRP A 931 -66.00 24.14 -8.36
C TRP A 931 -66.20 25.58 -8.82
N TYR A 932 -65.70 26.56 -8.08
CA TYR A 932 -65.86 27.97 -8.44
C TYR A 932 -64.88 28.89 -7.74
N TYR A 933 -64.82 30.14 -8.23
CA TYR A 933 -64.06 31.24 -7.65
C TYR A 933 -64.96 32.49 -7.52
N GLY A 934 -64.57 33.49 -6.70
CA GLY A 934 -65.35 34.71 -6.46
C GLY A 934 -64.73 35.96 -7.09
N GLY A 935 -65.27 36.41 -8.22
CA GLY A 935 -64.85 37.66 -8.90
C GLY A 935 -65.61 38.93 -8.47
N GLY A 936 -66.21 38.95 -7.28
CA GLY A 936 -67.10 40.03 -6.82
C GLY A 936 -68.58 39.85 -7.20
N LYS A 937 -69.40 40.87 -6.90
CA LYS A 937 -70.87 40.82 -7.06
C LYS A 937 -71.31 40.54 -8.50
N GLY A 938 -71.86 39.35 -8.72
CA GLY A 938 -72.47 38.94 -10.00
C GLY A 938 -71.53 38.23 -10.99
N CYS A 939 -70.24 38.08 -10.65
CA CYS A 939 -69.24 37.46 -11.53
C CYS A 939 -68.89 36.00 -11.16
N ALA A 940 -69.38 35.49 -10.02
CA ALA A 940 -69.15 34.11 -9.61
C ALA A 940 -70.00 33.12 -10.45
N LYS A 941 -69.36 32.37 -11.35
CA LYS A 941 -69.99 31.30 -12.14
C LYS A 941 -69.51 29.93 -11.66
N PRO A 942 -70.32 29.13 -10.96
CA PRO A 942 -69.90 27.82 -10.53
C PRO A 942 -70.00 26.77 -11.63
N LEU A 943 -68.98 25.91 -11.72
CA LEU A 943 -69.08 24.63 -12.39
C LEU A 943 -69.74 23.65 -11.41
N THR A 944 -70.95 23.23 -11.74
CA THR A 944 -71.70 22.26 -10.93
C THR A 944 -71.57 20.87 -11.54
N TRP A 945 -71.38 19.85 -10.70
CA TRP A 945 -71.43 18.45 -11.12
C TRP A 945 -72.20 17.61 -10.11
N VAL A 946 -72.52 16.36 -10.48
CA VAL A 946 -73.18 15.37 -9.63
C VAL A 946 -72.10 14.42 -9.07
N PRO A 947 -71.68 14.57 -7.80
CA PRO A 947 -70.57 13.81 -7.25
C PRO A 947 -70.80 12.31 -7.23
N GLN A 948 -72.00 11.83 -6.95
CA GLN A 948 -72.30 10.40 -6.81
C GLN A 948 -72.14 9.59 -8.10
N GLU A 949 -72.13 10.25 -9.27
CA GLU A 949 -71.85 9.59 -10.56
C GLU A 949 -70.36 9.24 -10.73
N THR A 950 -69.47 9.91 -9.98
CA THR A 950 -68.02 9.90 -10.20
C THR A 950 -67.25 9.49 -8.95
N ILE A 951 -67.64 10.01 -7.78
CA ILE A 951 -67.09 9.70 -6.47
C ILE A 951 -67.93 8.60 -5.82
N ARG A 952 -67.29 7.46 -5.54
CA ARG A 952 -67.87 6.39 -4.74
C ARG A 952 -67.37 6.51 -3.30
N LEU A 953 -68.30 6.41 -2.35
CA LEU A 953 -67.94 6.37 -0.93
C LEU A 953 -66.96 5.22 -0.66
N HIS A 954 -66.02 5.48 0.25
CA HIS A 954 -64.95 4.59 0.68
C HIS A 954 -63.93 4.20 -0.39
N GLN A 955 -63.98 4.81 -1.58
CA GLN A 955 -62.96 4.65 -2.61
C GLN A 955 -62.12 5.92 -2.71
N TRP A 956 -60.82 5.74 -2.95
CA TRP A 956 -59.96 6.85 -3.29
C TRP A 956 -60.26 7.32 -4.71
N VAL A 957 -60.40 8.63 -4.86
CA VAL A 957 -60.50 9.32 -6.15
C VAL A 957 -59.48 10.44 -6.19
N HIS A 958 -58.85 10.64 -7.34
CA HIS A 958 -58.09 11.84 -7.64
C HIS A 958 -59.05 12.91 -8.17
N ILE A 959 -58.92 14.14 -7.69
CA ILE A 959 -59.71 15.28 -8.15
C ILE A 959 -58.74 16.39 -8.55
N ALA A 960 -58.89 16.91 -9.77
CA ALA A 960 -58.15 18.07 -10.25
C ALA A 960 -59.11 19.18 -10.70
N CYS A 961 -58.91 20.37 -10.15
CA CYS A 961 -59.69 21.56 -10.42
C CYS A 961 -58.81 22.58 -11.14
N VAL A 962 -59.12 22.88 -12.40
CA VAL A 962 -58.32 23.78 -13.25
C VAL A 962 -59.10 25.07 -13.52
N ARG A 963 -58.41 26.20 -13.46
CA ARG A 963 -58.87 27.51 -13.92
C ARG A 963 -57.85 28.10 -14.87
N LYS A 964 -58.31 28.53 -16.04
CA LYS A 964 -57.52 29.28 -17.01
C LYS A 964 -58.14 30.65 -17.27
N LEU A 965 -57.37 31.71 -17.06
CA LEU A 965 -57.79 33.10 -17.23
C LEU A 965 -58.29 33.36 -18.66
N GLY A 966 -59.47 33.98 -18.78
CA GLY A 966 -60.09 34.32 -20.05
C GLY A 966 -60.71 33.14 -20.81
N GLN A 967 -60.77 31.94 -20.20
CA GLN A 967 -61.27 30.71 -20.82
C GLN A 967 -62.29 30.02 -19.90
N SER A 968 -62.04 28.77 -19.51
CA SER A 968 -62.95 27.91 -18.78
C SER A 968 -62.41 27.47 -17.42
N GLY A 969 -63.35 27.06 -16.56
CA GLY A 969 -63.07 26.20 -15.42
C GLY A 969 -63.31 24.74 -15.81
N GLN A 970 -62.42 23.85 -15.39
CA GLN A 970 -62.50 22.42 -15.69
C GLN A 970 -62.35 21.61 -14.40
N LEU A 971 -63.09 20.51 -14.32
CA LEU A 971 -63.04 19.56 -13.21
C LEU A 971 -62.76 18.16 -13.77
N TYR A 972 -61.69 17.55 -13.27
CA TYR A 972 -61.31 16.17 -13.59
C TYR A 972 -61.45 15.29 -12.35
N VAL A 973 -61.93 14.07 -12.55
CA VAL A 973 -61.93 12.99 -11.56
C VAL A 973 -61.21 11.80 -12.17
N ASP A 974 -60.18 11.29 -11.49
CA ASP A 974 -59.27 10.23 -11.96
C ASP A 974 -58.71 10.50 -13.37
N GLY A 975 -58.34 11.76 -13.63
CA GLY A 975 -57.82 12.21 -14.93
C GLY A 975 -58.85 12.29 -16.06
N VAL A 976 -60.14 12.02 -15.77
CA VAL A 976 -61.24 12.13 -16.73
C VAL A 976 -62.01 13.43 -16.49
N LEU A 977 -62.20 14.23 -17.55
CA LEU A 977 -62.96 15.48 -17.50
C LEU A 977 -64.44 15.19 -17.15
N GLN A 978 -64.91 15.70 -16.01
CA GLN A 978 -66.28 15.54 -15.54
C GLN A 978 -67.17 16.74 -15.84
N GLY A 979 -66.56 17.92 -15.97
CA GLY A 979 -67.28 19.12 -16.32
C GLY A 979 -66.33 20.19 -16.81
N GLU A 980 -66.84 21.02 -17.71
CA GLU A 980 -66.20 22.23 -18.19
C GLU A 980 -67.24 23.34 -18.28
N GLN A 981 -66.89 24.52 -17.81
CA GLN A 981 -67.77 25.69 -17.85
C GLN A 981 -66.96 26.90 -18.34
N ASP A 982 -67.43 27.52 -19.42
CA ASP A 982 -66.86 28.79 -19.90
C ASP A 982 -67.13 29.90 -18.89
N TRP A 983 -66.05 30.52 -18.41
CA TRP A 983 -66.07 31.60 -17.44
C TRP A 983 -65.87 32.98 -18.10
N GLY A 984 -65.43 33.02 -19.36
CA GLY A 984 -65.29 34.24 -20.16
C GLY A 984 -64.13 35.14 -19.71
N GLN A 985 -64.11 36.40 -20.17
CA GLN A 985 -63.01 37.34 -19.90
C GLN A 985 -62.93 37.85 -18.44
N GLU A 986 -64.00 37.72 -17.65
CA GLU A 986 -64.04 38.15 -16.24
C GLU A 986 -63.77 36.97 -15.29
N SER A 987 -62.65 36.26 -15.51
CA SER A 987 -62.33 35.02 -14.81
C SER A 987 -61.35 35.14 -13.62
N GLY A 988 -61.05 36.37 -13.20
CA GLY A 988 -60.13 36.64 -12.08
C GLY A 988 -60.81 36.54 -10.73
N ALA A 989 -60.11 35.99 -9.74
CA ALA A 989 -60.61 35.94 -8.37
C ALA A 989 -60.31 37.20 -7.55
N THR A 990 -61.15 37.45 -6.55
CA THR A 990 -60.94 38.53 -5.58
C THR A 990 -59.95 38.02 -4.52
N PRO A 991 -58.78 38.67 -4.35
CA PRO A 991 -57.79 38.24 -3.37
C PRO A 991 -58.35 38.30 -1.95
N THR A 992 -57.93 37.37 -1.10
CA THR A 992 -58.35 37.30 0.30
C THR A 992 -57.21 36.89 1.22
N GLU A 993 -57.20 37.45 2.43
CA GLU A 993 -56.29 37.07 3.51
C GLU A 993 -56.79 35.85 4.31
N ALA A 994 -57.86 35.19 3.85
CA ALA A 994 -58.36 33.98 4.49
C ALA A 994 -57.37 32.81 4.40
N PRO A 995 -57.30 31.94 5.42
CA PRO A 995 -56.53 30.71 5.34
C PRO A 995 -57.14 29.73 4.33
N VAL A 996 -56.32 28.79 3.84
CA VAL A 996 -56.83 27.63 3.10
C VAL A 996 -57.36 26.63 4.11
N ARG A 997 -58.61 26.21 3.94
CA ARG A 997 -59.26 25.23 4.83
C ARG A 997 -59.53 23.92 4.09
N LEU A 998 -59.30 22.82 4.80
CA LEU A 998 -59.50 21.45 4.33
C LEU A 998 -60.63 20.78 5.13
N MET A 999 -61.55 20.12 4.42
CA MET A 999 -62.60 19.24 4.98
C MET A 999 -63.58 19.91 5.95
N VAL A 1000 -63.82 21.21 5.81
CA VAL A 1000 -64.69 21.97 6.71
C VAL A 1000 -65.49 23.05 5.99
N SER A 1001 -66.68 23.34 6.50
CA SER A 1001 -67.50 24.48 6.09
C SER A 1001 -66.82 25.82 6.42
N SER A 1002 -67.18 26.88 5.70
CA SER A 1002 -66.64 28.22 5.94
C SER A 1002 -67.02 28.81 7.31
N ARG A 1003 -68.11 28.30 7.90
CA ARG A 1003 -68.63 28.70 9.22
C ARG A 1003 -68.11 27.83 10.36
N LEU A 1004 -67.34 26.78 10.07
CA LEU A 1004 -66.82 25.80 11.04
C LEU A 1004 -67.92 25.08 11.84
N ASP A 1005 -69.09 24.88 11.23
CA ASP A 1005 -70.26 24.20 11.82
C ASP A 1005 -70.47 22.78 11.27
N GLU A 1006 -70.09 22.54 10.01
CA GLU A 1006 -70.09 21.22 9.36
C GLU A 1006 -68.66 20.76 8.99
N PHE A 1007 -68.37 19.47 9.22
CA PHE A 1007 -67.09 18.79 8.97
C PHE A 1007 -67.33 17.56 8.09
N LEU A 1008 -66.44 17.31 7.14
CA LEU A 1008 -66.53 16.14 6.26
C LEU A 1008 -65.89 14.91 6.89
N ASP A 1009 -66.57 13.76 6.76
CA ASP A 1009 -65.99 12.47 7.13
C ASP A 1009 -65.25 11.85 5.93
N GLY A 1010 -63.94 11.77 6.03
CA GLY A 1010 -63.13 11.19 4.97
C GLY A 1010 -61.63 11.33 5.20
N GLN A 1011 -60.88 10.91 4.19
CA GLN A 1011 -59.43 10.93 4.18
C GLN A 1011 -58.93 11.77 3.00
N LEU A 1012 -57.87 12.55 3.23
CA LEU A 1012 -57.08 13.19 2.21
C LEU A 1012 -55.65 12.64 2.27
N SER A 1013 -55.02 12.37 1.14
CA SER A 1013 -53.61 11.94 1.14
C SER A 1013 -52.68 13.13 0.90
N GLU A 1014 -52.84 13.78 -0.24
CA GLU A 1014 -51.97 14.87 -0.69
C GLU A 1014 -52.82 15.95 -1.37
N VAL A 1015 -52.43 17.22 -1.20
CA VAL A 1015 -53.03 18.38 -1.87
C VAL A 1015 -51.91 19.16 -2.55
N ARG A 1016 -52.04 19.35 -3.86
CA ARG A 1016 -51.07 20.04 -4.71
C ARG A 1016 -51.69 21.26 -5.34
N VAL A 1017 -50.94 22.36 -5.41
CA VAL A 1017 -51.43 23.63 -5.91
C VAL A 1017 -50.40 24.26 -6.84
N TRP A 1018 -50.82 24.56 -8.08
CA TRP A 1018 -50.03 25.27 -9.08
C TRP A 1018 -50.63 26.63 -9.41
N ASN A 1019 -49.79 27.62 -9.73
CA ASN A 1019 -50.19 28.90 -10.31
C ASN A 1019 -50.29 28.88 -11.85
N VAL A 1020 -50.36 27.68 -12.44
CA VAL A 1020 -50.54 27.44 -13.88
C VAL A 1020 -51.73 26.52 -14.12
N ALA A 1021 -52.35 26.65 -15.30
CA ALA A 1021 -53.45 25.78 -15.74
C ALA A 1021 -52.88 24.54 -16.46
N ARG A 1022 -52.87 23.40 -15.78
CA ARG A 1022 -52.31 22.14 -16.31
C ARG A 1022 -53.22 21.51 -17.38
N THR A 1023 -52.60 20.80 -18.31
CA THR A 1023 -53.30 20.09 -19.40
C THR A 1023 -53.83 18.73 -18.96
N SER A 1024 -54.78 18.14 -19.71
CA SER A 1024 -55.32 16.81 -19.40
C SER A 1024 -54.27 15.69 -19.42
N ASP A 1025 -53.21 15.84 -20.22
CA ASP A 1025 -52.12 14.86 -20.29
C ASP A 1025 -51.15 15.00 -19.13
N GLU A 1026 -50.90 16.24 -18.68
CA GLU A 1026 -50.12 16.51 -17.46
C GLU A 1026 -50.83 15.97 -16.23
N ILE A 1027 -52.14 16.18 -16.12
CA ILE A 1027 -52.95 15.67 -15.00
C ILE A 1027 -52.94 14.13 -14.99
N ARG A 1028 -53.16 13.49 -16.16
CA ARG A 1028 -53.17 12.01 -16.26
C ARG A 1028 -51.82 11.36 -15.98
N ARG A 1029 -50.72 12.01 -16.37
CA ARG A 1029 -49.36 11.54 -16.05
C ARG A 1029 -49.03 11.80 -14.57
N GLY A 1030 -49.21 13.04 -14.13
CA GLY A 1030 -48.85 13.50 -12.79
C GLY A 1030 -49.65 12.86 -11.64
N MET A 1031 -50.90 12.43 -11.88
CA MET A 1031 -51.70 11.78 -10.84
C MET A 1031 -51.11 10.43 -10.36
N SER A 1032 -50.15 9.86 -11.08
CA SER A 1032 -49.48 8.60 -10.69
C SER A 1032 -48.03 8.77 -10.24
N GLU A 1033 -47.47 9.98 -10.31
CA GLU A 1033 -46.05 10.27 -10.11
C GLU A 1033 -45.83 11.11 -8.85
N LYS A 1034 -44.81 10.74 -8.06
CA LYS A 1034 -44.42 11.50 -6.87
C LYS A 1034 -43.67 12.74 -7.34
N LEU A 1035 -44.18 13.92 -6.99
CA LEU A 1035 -43.61 15.20 -7.42
C LEU A 1035 -42.68 15.75 -6.33
N GLU A 1036 -41.49 16.19 -6.74
CA GLU A 1036 -40.55 16.89 -5.85
C GLU A 1036 -40.49 18.39 -6.18
N THR A 1037 -40.28 18.75 -7.45
CA THR A 1037 -40.31 20.13 -7.94
C THR A 1037 -40.80 20.16 -9.39
N GLU A 1038 -41.75 21.05 -9.74
CA GLU A 1038 -42.29 21.23 -11.09
C GLU A 1038 -42.56 22.72 -11.36
N LEU A 1039 -42.44 23.17 -12.61
CA LEU A 1039 -42.67 24.56 -12.98
C LEU A 1039 -44.09 25.02 -12.59
N GLY A 1040 -44.18 26.10 -11.83
CA GLY A 1040 -45.46 26.69 -11.39
C GLY A 1040 -46.15 25.96 -10.23
N LEU A 1041 -45.54 24.90 -9.68
CA LEU A 1041 -45.98 24.29 -8.42
C LEU A 1041 -45.68 25.26 -7.27
N VAL A 1042 -46.67 25.55 -6.43
CA VAL A 1042 -46.57 26.58 -5.37
C VAL A 1042 -46.76 25.99 -3.98
N ALA A 1043 -47.50 24.88 -3.86
CA ALA A 1043 -47.63 24.18 -2.59
C ALA A 1043 -47.92 22.69 -2.78
N VAL A 1044 -47.34 21.89 -1.88
CA VAL A 1044 -47.67 20.48 -1.67
C VAL A 1044 -47.87 20.26 -0.17
N TRP A 1045 -49.06 19.77 0.20
CA TRP A 1045 -49.42 19.45 1.57
C TRP A 1045 -49.74 17.97 1.71
N SER A 1046 -49.08 17.29 2.65
CA SER A 1046 -49.29 15.89 3.02
C SER A 1046 -49.46 15.76 4.54
N GLY A 1047 -49.85 14.59 5.05
CA GLY A 1047 -49.95 14.37 6.49
C GLY A 1047 -48.62 14.01 7.17
N SER A 1048 -48.63 13.96 8.50
CA SER A 1048 -47.57 13.44 9.37
C SER A 1048 -48.12 13.01 10.73
N GLU A 1049 -47.26 12.46 11.61
CA GLU A 1049 -47.63 12.13 12.99
C GLU A 1049 -48.03 13.36 13.84
N ASP A 1050 -47.53 14.56 13.51
CA ASP A 1050 -47.75 15.81 14.26
C ASP A 1050 -48.78 16.78 13.62
N GLY A 1051 -49.30 16.47 12.42
CA GLY A 1051 -50.23 17.35 11.69
C GLY A 1051 -49.98 17.39 10.18
N ILE A 1052 -50.32 18.50 9.52
CA ILE A 1052 -50.07 18.72 8.08
C ILE A 1052 -48.58 19.05 7.90
N VAL A 1053 -47.84 18.25 7.13
CA VAL A 1053 -46.43 18.51 6.79
C VAL A 1053 -46.31 19.13 5.40
N VAL A 1054 -45.39 20.07 5.31
CA VAL A 1054 -45.03 20.81 4.11
C VAL A 1054 -43.91 20.05 3.40
N ASP A 1055 -44.14 19.63 2.17
CA ASP A 1055 -43.07 19.04 1.35
C ASP A 1055 -42.61 20.05 0.28
N ARG A 1056 -41.51 20.73 0.63
CA ARG A 1056 -40.36 21.10 -0.22
C ARG A 1056 -40.43 22.14 -1.35
N VAL A 1057 -41.57 22.75 -1.71
CA VAL A 1057 -41.54 23.85 -2.72
C VAL A 1057 -41.61 25.25 -2.09
N ALA A 1058 -42.35 25.44 -1.00
CA ALA A 1058 -42.37 26.68 -0.20
C ALA A 1058 -42.87 26.41 1.23
N ASP A 1059 -42.29 27.11 2.23
CA ASP A 1059 -42.46 26.84 3.67
C ASP A 1059 -43.78 27.42 4.24
N HIS A 1060 -44.93 26.85 3.85
CA HIS A 1060 -46.27 27.25 4.31
C HIS A 1060 -46.87 26.24 5.31
N PRO A 1061 -46.44 26.22 6.59
CA PRO A 1061 -46.88 25.21 7.56
C PRO A 1061 -48.39 25.26 7.82
N GLY A 1062 -49.06 24.11 7.65
CA GLY A 1062 -50.46 23.91 8.02
C GLY A 1062 -50.59 23.20 9.37
N GLU A 1063 -51.71 23.41 10.05
CA GLU A 1063 -52.00 22.74 11.33
C GLU A 1063 -53.36 22.04 11.29
N MET A 1064 -53.46 20.92 12.03
CA MET A 1064 -54.75 20.29 12.32
C MET A 1064 -55.40 20.98 13.51
N LYS A 1065 -56.58 21.58 13.31
CA LYS A 1065 -57.31 22.32 14.34
C LYS A 1065 -58.59 21.60 14.78
N GLN A 1066 -58.93 21.74 16.05
CA GLN A 1066 -60.14 21.19 16.66
C GLN A 1066 -61.15 22.30 16.96
N ALA A 1067 -62.38 22.17 16.44
CA ALA A 1067 -63.50 23.02 16.83
C ALA A 1067 -64.16 22.53 18.14
N SER A 1068 -64.67 23.44 18.99
CA SER A 1068 -65.27 23.06 20.28
C SER A 1068 -66.53 22.19 20.09
N ALA A 1069 -66.50 20.99 20.68
CA ALA A 1069 -67.38 19.86 20.41
C ALA A 1069 -68.89 20.11 20.59
N ASN A 1070 -69.69 19.65 19.62
CA ASN A 1070 -71.06 19.18 19.83
C ASN A 1070 -71.13 17.75 19.28
N GLY A 1071 -71.12 16.77 20.18
CA GLY A 1071 -71.05 15.34 19.86
C GLY A 1071 -72.25 14.81 19.09
N LYS A 1072 -71.97 13.95 18.09
CA LYS A 1072 -72.94 13.06 17.43
C LYS A 1072 -72.64 11.59 17.80
N PRO A 1073 -73.65 10.70 17.85
CA PRO A 1073 -73.55 9.35 18.39
C PRO A 1073 -72.94 8.33 17.41
N HIS A 1074 -72.36 7.26 17.96
CA HIS A 1074 -71.59 6.20 17.28
C HIS A 1074 -72.47 5.09 16.62
N PRO A 1075 -72.00 4.39 15.57
CA PRO A 1075 -72.69 3.26 14.94
C PRO A 1075 -72.64 1.94 15.76
N ARG A 1076 -73.66 1.07 15.60
CA ARG A 1076 -73.83 -0.21 16.33
C ARG A 1076 -74.08 -1.37 15.36
N VAL A 1077 -73.57 -2.57 15.67
CA VAL A 1077 -73.80 -3.81 14.89
C VAL A 1077 -74.46 -4.88 15.78
N GLY A 1078 -75.48 -5.57 15.26
CA GLY A 1078 -76.18 -6.66 15.95
C GLY A 1078 -76.23 -7.95 15.11
N VAL A 1079 -75.92 -9.10 15.72
CA VAL A 1079 -75.91 -10.43 15.06
C VAL A 1079 -76.88 -11.35 15.80
N CYS A 1080 -77.81 -11.98 15.07
CA CYS A 1080 -78.78 -12.95 15.62
C CYS A 1080 -78.69 -14.29 14.87
N SER A 1081 -78.38 -15.41 15.53
CA SER A 1081 -78.46 -16.76 14.94
C SER A 1081 -79.37 -17.69 15.75
N GLY A 1082 -80.06 -18.62 15.05
CA GLY A 1082 -81.12 -19.46 15.63
C GLY A 1082 -80.68 -20.79 16.23
N GLU A 1083 -79.51 -21.34 15.87
CA GLU A 1083 -79.01 -22.62 16.42
C GLU A 1083 -77.48 -22.62 16.53
N TRP A 1084 -76.95 -23.16 17.63
CA TRP A 1084 -75.55 -23.02 18.05
C TRP A 1084 -74.64 -24.18 17.60
N SER A 1085 -73.45 -23.82 17.07
CA SER A 1085 -72.22 -24.57 17.34
C SER A 1085 -71.17 -23.60 17.91
N GLN A 1086 -70.28 -24.05 18.81
CA GLN A 1086 -69.22 -23.23 19.44
C GLN A 1086 -68.39 -22.46 18.38
N LYS A 1087 -68.20 -23.06 17.21
CA LYS A 1087 -67.49 -22.47 16.06
C LYS A 1087 -68.20 -21.24 15.47
N ALA A 1088 -69.52 -21.12 15.57
CA ALA A 1088 -70.26 -19.99 15.03
C ALA A 1088 -70.11 -18.74 15.92
N ALA A 1089 -70.07 -18.92 17.24
CA ALA A 1089 -69.81 -17.84 18.19
C ALA A 1089 -68.36 -17.33 18.10
N ASP A 1090 -67.37 -18.24 18.06
CA ASP A 1090 -65.95 -17.88 17.88
C ASP A 1090 -65.71 -17.12 16.56
N ARG A 1091 -66.44 -17.48 15.49
CA ARG A 1091 -66.33 -16.83 14.17
C ARG A 1091 -67.06 -15.49 14.10
N ALA A 1092 -68.14 -15.29 14.84
CA ALA A 1092 -68.79 -13.99 15.00
C ALA A 1092 -67.91 -13.02 15.81
N ASP A 1093 -67.25 -13.51 16.87
CA ASP A 1093 -66.22 -12.76 17.60
C ASP A 1093 -64.99 -12.48 16.72
N THR A 1094 -64.57 -13.43 15.88
CA THR A 1094 -63.47 -13.21 14.91
C THR A 1094 -63.86 -12.15 13.87
N LEU A 1095 -65.09 -12.16 13.35
CA LEU A 1095 -65.63 -11.13 12.46
C LEU A 1095 -65.68 -9.76 13.16
N ALA A 1096 -66.11 -9.70 14.42
CA ALA A 1096 -66.14 -8.48 15.21
C ALA A 1096 -64.73 -7.95 15.55
N GLN A 1097 -63.75 -8.82 15.82
CA GLN A 1097 -62.35 -8.44 16.05
C GLN A 1097 -61.64 -7.97 14.78
N LEU A 1098 -61.89 -8.61 13.64
CA LEU A 1098 -61.44 -8.14 12.33
C LEU A 1098 -62.05 -6.77 12.00
N TYR A 1099 -63.28 -6.51 12.43
CA TYR A 1099 -63.97 -5.23 12.30
C TYR A 1099 -63.49 -4.13 13.27
N GLY A 1100 -63.10 -4.49 14.50
CA GLY A 1100 -62.64 -3.54 15.52
C GLY A 1100 -61.39 -2.76 15.12
N GLY A 1101 -60.67 -3.22 14.09
CA GLY A 1101 -59.58 -2.48 13.44
C GLY A 1101 -60.03 -1.37 12.47
N PHE A 1102 -61.31 -1.36 12.03
CA PHE A 1102 -61.84 -0.42 11.04
C PHE A 1102 -62.80 0.64 11.62
N ALA A 1103 -63.47 0.38 12.77
CA ALA A 1103 -64.22 1.34 13.62
C ALA A 1103 -64.51 0.74 15.01
N GLN A 1104 -64.75 1.56 16.06
CA GLN A 1104 -65.21 1.06 17.37
C GLN A 1104 -66.63 0.46 17.24
N VAL A 1105 -66.74 -0.87 17.31
CA VAL A 1105 -68.01 -1.61 17.23
C VAL A 1105 -68.50 -2.02 18.63
N GLU A 1106 -69.73 -1.64 19.01
CA GLU A 1106 -70.41 -2.12 20.22
C GLU A 1106 -71.27 -3.35 19.88
N LEU A 1107 -71.00 -4.49 20.53
CA LEU A 1107 -71.68 -5.77 20.27
C LEU A 1107 -72.99 -5.84 21.08
N VAL A 1108 -74.14 -5.62 20.44
CA VAL A 1108 -75.44 -5.59 21.13
C VAL A 1108 -75.99 -7.02 21.29
N SER A 1109 -75.57 -7.68 22.38
CA SER A 1109 -76.09 -8.91 23.04
C SER A 1109 -76.77 -10.03 22.22
N ALA A 1110 -76.34 -11.28 22.45
CA ALA A 1110 -77.11 -12.49 22.18
C ALA A 1110 -78.27 -12.65 23.19
N GLN A 1111 -79.53 -12.59 22.76
CA GLN A 1111 -80.67 -12.88 23.63
C GLN A 1111 -80.93 -14.39 23.75
N PHE A 1112 -80.74 -14.96 24.94
CA PHE A 1112 -81.34 -16.24 25.34
C PHE A 1112 -82.81 -16.02 25.70
N PRO A 1113 -83.77 -16.77 25.11
CA PRO A 1113 -85.07 -16.91 25.75
C PRO A 1113 -84.92 -17.90 26.92
N GLN A 1114 -84.97 -17.41 28.15
CA GLN A 1114 -85.40 -18.25 29.26
C GLN A 1114 -86.88 -18.60 29.07
N SER A 1115 -87.18 -19.88 29.28
CA SER A 1115 -88.49 -20.50 29.55
C SER A 1115 -89.75 -19.64 29.42
N GLU A 1116 -90.67 -20.10 28.57
CA GLU A 1116 -92.12 -19.85 28.59
C GLU A 1116 -92.60 -18.38 28.54
N GLY A 1117 -93.08 -17.96 27.37
CA GLY A 1117 -94.30 -17.15 27.33
C GLY A 1117 -94.20 -15.62 27.37
N GLN A 1118 -93.11 -15.00 26.90
CA GLN A 1118 -93.13 -13.56 26.57
C GLN A 1118 -92.60 -13.28 25.16
N VAL A 1119 -93.47 -12.68 24.34
CA VAL A 1119 -93.15 -12.10 23.03
C VAL A 1119 -92.39 -10.79 23.28
N SER A 1120 -91.10 -10.74 22.96
CA SER A 1120 -90.38 -9.48 22.77
C SER A 1120 -90.64 -8.99 21.34
N GLN A 1121 -91.02 -7.71 21.22
CA GLN A 1121 -91.34 -7.06 19.95
C GLN A 1121 -90.10 -6.98 19.04
N PRO A 1122 -90.22 -7.21 17.73
CA PRO A 1122 -89.16 -6.87 16.79
C PRO A 1122 -88.92 -5.35 16.84
N ILE A 1123 -87.65 -4.95 16.73
CA ILE A 1123 -87.27 -3.55 16.54
C ILE A 1123 -88.12 -2.99 15.39
N ARG A 1124 -89.04 -2.06 15.72
CA ARG A 1124 -89.89 -1.40 14.74
C ARG A 1124 -89.05 -0.43 13.91
N GLU A 1125 -89.22 -0.55 12.60
CA GLU A 1125 -89.23 0.54 11.60
C GLU A 1125 -88.21 1.65 11.81
N THR A 1126 -86.96 1.36 11.49
CA THR A 1126 -86.10 2.31 10.78
C THR A 1126 -85.83 1.70 9.42
N GLU A 1127 -86.00 2.45 8.34
CA GLU A 1127 -85.75 2.05 6.95
C GLU A 1127 -84.27 1.70 6.75
N ILE A 1128 -83.86 0.53 7.24
CA ILE A 1128 -82.53 -0.02 7.04
C ILE A 1128 -82.62 -1.03 5.88
N PRO A 1129 -81.95 -0.81 4.75
CA PRO A 1129 -81.88 -1.80 3.69
C PRO A 1129 -81.27 -3.09 4.23
N CYS A 1130 -82.01 -4.19 4.15
CA CYS A 1130 -81.59 -5.50 4.66
C CYS A 1130 -81.32 -6.45 3.51
N HIS A 1131 -80.10 -6.99 3.42
CA HIS A 1131 -79.74 -8.01 2.42
C HIS A 1131 -79.94 -9.42 2.98
N ARG A 1132 -80.61 -10.29 2.23
CA ARG A 1132 -80.90 -11.67 2.63
C ARG A 1132 -80.10 -12.65 1.77
N ILE A 1133 -79.21 -13.42 2.39
CA ILE A 1133 -78.38 -14.43 1.70
C ILE A 1133 -78.99 -15.82 1.88
N GLN A 1134 -79.19 -16.55 0.77
CA GLN A 1134 -79.56 -17.96 0.75
C GLN A 1134 -78.37 -18.77 0.22
N ALA A 1135 -77.74 -19.55 1.09
CA ALA A 1135 -76.65 -20.46 0.71
C ALA A 1135 -76.97 -21.87 1.24
N GLU A 1136 -76.92 -22.87 0.35
CA GLU A 1136 -77.15 -24.29 0.69
C GLU A 1136 -75.95 -24.95 1.39
N HIS A 1137 -74.76 -24.32 1.33
CA HIS A 1137 -73.53 -24.80 1.94
C HIS A 1137 -72.87 -23.72 2.81
N GLU A 1138 -72.44 -24.15 3.99
CA GLU A 1138 -71.98 -23.28 5.09
C GLU A 1138 -70.66 -22.52 4.79
N GLU A 1139 -69.79 -23.05 3.92
CA GLU A 1139 -68.54 -22.41 3.52
C GLU A 1139 -68.76 -21.27 2.50
N ARG A 1140 -69.70 -21.44 1.56
CA ARG A 1140 -70.11 -20.38 0.62
C ARG A 1140 -70.84 -19.24 1.31
N PHE A 1141 -71.49 -19.50 2.45
CA PHE A 1141 -72.15 -18.47 3.24
C PHE A 1141 -71.13 -17.44 3.78
N LEU A 1142 -69.97 -17.89 4.24
CA LEU A 1142 -68.93 -17.02 4.78
C LEU A 1142 -68.30 -16.17 3.67
N GLU A 1143 -68.02 -16.76 2.51
CA GLU A 1143 -67.53 -16.04 1.33
C GLU A 1143 -68.55 -15.02 0.78
N GLN A 1144 -69.83 -15.39 0.70
CA GLN A 1144 -70.89 -14.50 0.25
C GLN A 1144 -71.16 -13.39 1.26
N ALA A 1145 -71.14 -13.70 2.56
CA ALA A 1145 -71.27 -12.68 3.61
C ALA A 1145 -70.07 -11.72 3.60
N LEU A 1146 -68.84 -12.21 3.44
CA LEU A 1146 -67.65 -11.35 3.30
C LEU A 1146 -67.75 -10.47 2.06
N ALA A 1147 -68.15 -11.03 0.92
CA ALA A 1147 -68.29 -10.28 -0.33
C ALA A 1147 -69.38 -9.20 -0.25
N LEU A 1148 -70.49 -9.50 0.42
CA LEU A 1148 -71.61 -8.57 0.56
C LEU A 1148 -71.31 -7.45 1.58
N VAL A 1149 -70.56 -7.77 2.62
CA VAL A 1149 -70.11 -6.84 3.66
C VAL A 1149 -68.99 -5.93 3.14
N LEU A 1150 -68.07 -6.44 2.32
CA LEU A 1150 -67.06 -5.65 1.61
C LEU A 1150 -67.70 -4.74 0.54
N ALA A 1151 -68.86 -5.11 0.00
CA ALA A 1151 -69.62 -4.29 -0.93
C ALA A 1151 -70.45 -3.19 -0.22
N HIS A 1152 -70.80 -3.34 1.06
CA HIS A 1152 -71.70 -2.43 1.81
C HIS A 1152 -71.25 -2.16 3.27
N PRO A 1153 -70.12 -1.46 3.49
CA PRO A 1153 -69.44 -1.41 4.80
C PRO A 1153 -70.12 -0.61 5.93
N TYR A 1154 -71.24 0.08 5.68
CA TYR A 1154 -71.97 0.89 6.69
C TYR A 1154 -73.48 0.62 6.75
N GLU A 1155 -73.97 -0.43 6.08
CA GLU A 1155 -75.35 -0.92 6.23
C GLU A 1155 -75.41 -1.96 7.36
N VAL A 1156 -76.47 -1.94 8.18
CA VAL A 1156 -76.66 -2.96 9.23
C VAL A 1156 -77.01 -4.30 8.56
N VAL A 1157 -76.09 -5.25 8.55
CA VAL A 1157 -76.30 -6.56 7.93
C VAL A 1157 -77.00 -7.52 8.91
N HIS A 1158 -78.29 -7.78 8.66
CA HIS A 1158 -79.05 -8.77 9.43
C HIS A 1158 -78.95 -10.17 8.79
N LEU A 1159 -78.15 -11.06 9.39
CA LEU A 1159 -78.02 -12.45 8.93
C LEU A 1159 -79.05 -13.35 9.62
N SER A 1160 -80.00 -13.92 8.88
CA SER A 1160 -80.91 -14.95 9.40
C SER A 1160 -81.11 -16.08 8.40
N GLN A 1161 -80.99 -17.34 8.84
CA GLN A 1161 -81.56 -18.46 8.08
C GLN A 1161 -83.10 -18.33 8.04
N PRO A 1162 -83.76 -18.67 6.91
CA PRO A 1162 -85.22 -18.71 6.88
C PRO A 1162 -85.75 -19.82 7.81
N ARG A 1163 -86.79 -19.51 8.59
CA ARG A 1163 -87.68 -20.55 9.13
C ARG A 1163 -88.26 -21.30 7.93
N MET A 1164 -87.98 -22.60 7.82
CA MET A 1164 -88.81 -23.48 7.00
C MET A 1164 -90.25 -23.42 7.53
N PRO A 1165 -91.28 -23.54 6.66
CA PRO A 1165 -92.66 -23.68 7.11
C PRO A 1165 -92.85 -24.79 8.13
#